data_AF-A0A933CS41-F1
#
_entry.id   AF-A0A933CS41-F1
#
_cell.length_a   1.000
_cell.length_b   1.000
_cell.length_c   1.000
_cell.angle_alpha   90.00
_cell.angle_beta   90.00
_cell.angle_gamma   90.00
#
_symmetry.space_group_name_H-M   'P 1'
#
loop_
_entity.id
_entity.type
_entity.pdbx_description
1 polymer ?
#
loop_
_entity_poly.entity_id
_entity_poly.type
_entity_poly.pdbx_seq_one_letter_code
_entity_poly.pdbx_strand_id
1 'polypeptide(L)'
;MGFVQRFSWNGKILWFFIPYDFGAPSTGGVPRASGPFVNPDHFANYLSLILPLAISAALYGRGLVRRELAGHAYRQAGAFRIFCGLAAFLIFTGILLSLSRAGWMSALLGVTVLLWLSPGRMEEGATPARFRRRTAILRRLFIVVSLLLLVSLFYVGPSGREQVDLRLQQTVREDAGIWGRAVVWVDTLKMIRDFPLFGVGLGSWPDLFPRYRSAPWIGNVYREAHNDYIELLAETGIIGFLLLAWLFYQGGRTILRALSQPSNVSTFQHSSALSGLNRLNDLNALNFSRCLLAALVSALGVMALHEFFDFSLQIPANAFLFTVLFAMAVRIASMEQGAGSKERRASSREHRAGSRERRAWREEHGARSTFGLLKSEFRIPRFLRSLLPAPCSLLSSHGLPFALCLLCASLFVLALNQEMVPYPHDVKEPRSVEEARDLIFSHPARPIGHVMLARLDANRAPLRRQLEEYAAASWLEPTNPYIRDLYAASLLRMGREEEALREITGSAFHSPSLSTHSYLNGRSFFWLSAAEKKAVEEGFKKASAEKHPGAIETLAAFYERVGRFSDQALLYEEAAQRANDVAGKTMLLVNAGVAYGRAKAEEKAVEMLQKAISFNPKELGAYHRLVTLIYAPRKDFEKIQELVLEGIDNGADPFSLNLLLAEAAQRAGSPDDSKAALSAARAEIAQRAKKGHDPYPLYMSFADAARNAGRRGDEQTALLEALDLRPRSPDALSRLANLYLQENNFDRAALYLGRIASVNPSSAGAFFQLAMAEERRYRFAAADKAYARAIELAPENHQFRQSYEAFKKRVAENRRTKEQGAWSRGQRAGNK
;
A
#
# COMPACT_ATOMS: atom_id res chain seq x y z
N MET A 1 18.31 13.40 9.79
CA MET A 1 18.03 13.39 8.34
C MET A 1 16.57 13.07 8.03
N GLY A 2 16.05 11.87 8.33
CA GLY A 2 14.67 11.47 7.97
C GLY A 2 13.55 12.45 8.39
N PHE A 3 13.64 13.11 9.55
CA PHE A 3 12.74 14.20 9.93
C PHE A 3 12.78 15.39 8.97
N VAL A 4 13.98 15.90 8.67
CA VAL A 4 14.15 17.05 7.77
C VAL A 4 13.62 16.69 6.38
N GLN A 5 13.92 15.48 5.91
CA GLN A 5 13.47 14.92 4.62
C GLN A 5 11.95 14.75 4.55
N ARG A 6 11.28 14.41 5.66
CA ARG A 6 9.81 14.35 5.79
C ARG A 6 9.15 15.72 5.58
N PHE A 7 9.81 16.82 5.99
CA PHE A 7 9.28 18.18 5.92
C PHE A 7 9.77 19.00 4.71
N SER A 8 10.87 18.59 4.07
CA SER A 8 11.43 19.23 2.86
C SER A 8 11.52 18.24 1.68
N TRP A 9 10.53 17.35 1.58
CA TRP A 9 10.49 16.32 0.55
C TRP A 9 10.42 16.93 -0.86
N ASN A 10 11.35 16.54 -1.73
CA ASN A 10 11.43 16.98 -3.13
C ASN A 10 11.27 15.81 -4.12
N GLY A 11 10.72 14.68 -3.68
CA GLY A 11 10.61 13.45 -4.45
C GLY A 11 11.85 12.54 -4.44
N LYS A 12 12.97 12.95 -3.80
CA LYS A 12 14.24 12.22 -3.82
C LYS A 12 14.69 11.81 -2.41
N ILE A 13 15.21 10.59 -2.28
CA ILE A 13 15.85 10.13 -1.04
C ILE A 13 17.07 11.00 -0.75
N LEU A 14 17.16 11.48 0.49
CA LEU A 14 18.16 12.47 0.91
C LEU A 14 18.26 13.68 -0.06
N TRP A 15 17.16 14.09 -0.70
CA TRP A 15 17.09 15.20 -1.65
C TRP A 15 17.82 15.05 -3.00
N PHE A 16 18.63 14.01 -3.19
CA PHE A 16 19.41 13.81 -4.43
C PHE A 16 19.25 12.43 -5.08
N PHE A 17 19.01 11.36 -4.32
CA PHE A 17 18.94 10.00 -4.85
C PHE A 17 17.52 9.66 -5.32
N ILE A 18 17.39 9.15 -6.55
CA ILE A 18 16.16 8.58 -7.09
C ILE A 18 16.41 7.06 -7.16
N PRO A 19 15.66 6.23 -6.40
CA PRO A 19 15.67 4.79 -6.59
C PRO A 19 15.36 4.43 -8.05
N TYR A 20 16.05 3.43 -8.59
CA TYR A 20 15.84 2.98 -9.97
C TYR A 20 14.35 2.69 -10.26
N ASP A 21 13.71 1.93 -9.37
CA ASP A 21 12.28 1.58 -9.42
C ASP A 21 11.32 2.79 -9.42
N PHE A 22 11.76 3.99 -9.02
CA PHE A 22 10.89 5.17 -9.04
C PHE A 22 10.83 5.83 -10.43
N GLY A 23 11.87 5.67 -11.27
CA GLY A 23 12.03 6.29 -12.59
C GLY A 23 12.18 7.83 -12.59
N ALA A 24 11.53 8.53 -11.67
CA ALA A 24 11.52 9.98 -11.50
C ALA A 24 11.39 10.33 -9.99
N PRO A 25 11.55 11.60 -9.59
CA PRO A 25 11.28 12.01 -8.21
C PRO A 25 9.83 11.72 -7.82
N SER A 26 9.63 10.91 -6.77
CA SER A 26 8.29 10.51 -6.32
C SER A 26 7.65 11.62 -5.47
N THR A 27 7.10 12.64 -6.15
CA THR A 27 6.39 13.76 -5.54
C THR A 27 4.94 13.43 -5.19
N GLY A 28 4.43 12.27 -5.61
CA GLY A 28 3.07 11.81 -5.35
C GLY A 28 2.95 11.11 -3.99
N GLY A 29 1.85 11.37 -3.30
CA GLY A 29 1.54 10.74 -2.02
C GLY A 29 2.18 11.40 -0.80
N VAL A 30 1.92 10.79 0.35
CA VAL A 30 2.30 11.29 1.66
C VAL A 30 3.75 10.93 1.95
N PRO A 31 4.66 11.89 2.19
CA PRO A 31 6.02 11.55 2.57
C PRO A 31 5.99 10.81 3.92
N ARG A 32 6.55 9.60 3.99
CA ARG A 32 6.76 8.86 5.25
C ARG A 32 8.17 9.15 5.75
N ALA A 33 8.42 9.15 7.05
CA ALA A 33 9.79 9.22 7.54
C ALA A 33 10.50 7.88 7.28
N SER A 34 11.46 7.87 6.34
CA SER A 34 12.32 6.71 6.05
C SER A 34 13.82 6.98 6.19
N GLY A 35 14.24 8.25 6.16
CA GLY A 35 15.66 8.60 6.19
C GLY A 35 16.40 8.07 4.95
N PRO A 36 17.55 7.38 5.12
CA PRO A 36 18.29 6.81 3.99
C PRO A 36 17.62 5.54 3.42
N PHE A 37 16.61 4.97 4.08
CA PHE A 37 15.91 3.78 3.57
C PHE A 37 14.91 4.17 2.49
N VAL A 38 14.77 3.30 1.48
CA VAL A 38 13.69 3.39 0.48
C VAL A 38 12.35 3.09 1.12
N ASN A 39 12.27 2.00 1.89
CA ASN A 39 11.06 1.58 2.59
C ASN A 39 11.03 2.14 4.04
N PRO A 40 9.99 2.91 4.43
CA PRO A 40 9.84 3.41 5.80
C PRO A 40 9.62 2.30 6.85
N ASP A 41 9.13 1.12 6.46
CA ASP A 41 8.90 0.00 7.38
C ASP A 41 10.24 -0.60 7.85
N HIS A 42 11.20 -0.80 6.94
CA HIS A 42 12.56 -1.23 7.29
C HIS A 42 13.29 -0.18 8.16
N PHE A 43 13.07 1.12 7.92
CA PHE A 43 13.57 2.20 8.79
C PHE A 43 12.97 2.15 10.19
N ALA A 44 11.65 1.89 10.28
CA ALA A 44 10.98 1.74 11.57
C ALA A 44 11.56 0.57 12.37
N ASN A 45 11.83 -0.56 11.71
CA ASN A 45 12.50 -1.69 12.36
C ASN A 45 13.90 -1.33 12.86
N TYR A 46 14.74 -0.70 12.02
CA TYR A 46 16.08 -0.22 12.43
C TYR A 46 16.03 0.64 13.70
N LEU A 47 15.08 1.57 13.76
CA LEU A 47 14.85 2.41 14.93
C LEU A 47 14.36 1.61 16.14
N SER A 48 13.42 0.67 15.95
CA SER A 48 12.88 -0.17 17.01
C SER A 48 13.94 -1.09 17.64
N LEU A 49 14.95 -1.53 16.89
CA LEU A 49 16.09 -2.29 17.44
C LEU A 49 16.95 -1.45 18.40
N ILE A 50 17.07 -0.15 18.15
CA ILE A 50 17.92 0.77 18.94
C ILE A 50 17.15 1.36 20.13
N LEU A 51 15.82 1.52 20.03
CA LEU A 51 14.99 2.15 21.06
C LEU A 51 15.19 1.57 22.48
N PRO A 52 15.21 0.23 22.70
CA PRO A 52 15.46 -0.35 24.02
C PRO A 52 16.83 0.02 24.60
N LEU A 53 17.86 0.10 23.75
CA LEU A 53 19.22 0.45 24.15
C LEU A 53 19.30 1.91 24.58
N ALA A 54 18.68 2.81 23.83
CA ALA A 54 18.61 4.23 24.17
C ALA A 54 17.86 4.47 25.50
N ILE A 55 16.74 3.77 25.72
CA ILE A 55 15.97 3.84 26.97
C ILE A 55 16.80 3.27 28.15
N SER A 56 17.44 2.11 27.97
CA SER A 56 18.26 1.50 29.01
C SER A 56 19.45 2.39 29.40
N ALA A 57 20.13 2.98 28.42
CA ALA A 57 21.20 3.95 28.65
C ALA A 57 20.68 5.22 29.38
N ALA A 58 19.53 5.78 28.99
CA ALA A 58 18.94 6.94 29.66
C ALA A 58 18.57 6.66 31.13
N LEU A 59 18.02 5.47 31.42
CA LEU A 59 17.59 5.09 32.77
C LEU A 59 18.76 4.67 33.68
N TYR A 60 19.74 3.92 33.15
CA TYR A 60 20.75 3.18 33.91
C TYR A 60 22.20 3.57 33.64
N GLY A 61 22.49 4.42 32.63
CA GLY A 61 23.84 4.77 32.16
C GLY A 61 24.79 5.44 33.17
N ARG A 62 24.37 5.66 34.43
CA ARG A 62 25.29 6.03 35.52
C ARG A 62 26.22 4.86 35.91
N GLY A 63 25.84 3.61 35.65
CA GLY A 63 26.66 2.43 35.95
C GLY A 63 27.92 2.27 35.09
N LEU A 64 28.09 3.09 34.04
CA LEU A 64 29.26 3.10 33.16
C LEU A 64 30.49 3.83 33.76
N VAL A 65 30.30 4.68 34.77
CA VAL A 65 31.38 5.53 35.31
C VAL A 65 31.67 5.16 36.76
N ARG A 66 32.90 4.71 37.04
CA ARG A 66 33.40 4.52 38.41
C ARG A 66 33.34 5.84 39.16
N ARG A 67 32.71 5.84 40.34
CA ARG A 67 32.51 7.04 41.17
C ARG A 67 33.80 7.69 41.69
N GLU A 68 34.92 6.97 41.63
CA GLU A 68 36.27 7.45 41.94
C GLU A 68 36.81 8.44 40.88
N LEU A 69 36.29 8.42 39.64
CA LEU A 69 36.57 9.42 38.60
C LEU A 69 35.74 10.70 38.86
N ALA A 70 36.12 11.44 39.90
CA ALA A 70 35.40 12.62 40.35
C ALA A 70 35.39 13.76 39.31
N GLY A 71 34.29 14.53 39.28
CA GLY A 71 34.16 15.73 38.43
C GLY A 71 33.71 15.45 37.00
N HIS A 72 34.63 15.52 36.03
CA HIS A 72 34.31 15.57 34.60
C HIS A 72 33.58 14.32 34.10
N ALA A 73 34.07 13.12 34.41
CA ALA A 73 33.44 11.87 33.97
C ALA A 73 32.02 11.69 34.53
N TYR A 74 31.75 12.14 35.77
CA TYR A 74 30.41 12.07 36.36
C TYR A 74 29.43 13.07 35.71
N ARG A 75 29.88 14.29 35.35
CA ARG A 75 29.08 15.23 34.55
C ARG A 75 28.79 14.66 33.15
N GLN A 76 29.80 14.05 32.52
CA GLN A 76 29.64 13.37 31.22
C GLN A 76 28.63 12.21 31.30
N ALA A 77 28.61 11.41 32.37
CA ALA A 77 27.56 10.40 32.58
C ALA A 77 26.14 11.00 32.73
N GLY A 78 26.03 12.20 33.31
CA GLY A 78 24.79 12.96 33.35
C GLY A 78 24.34 13.42 31.96
N ALA A 79 25.25 14.06 31.21
CA ALA A 79 25.01 14.52 29.85
C ALA A 79 24.67 13.37 28.89
N PHE A 80 25.41 12.26 28.97
CA PHE A 80 25.17 11.04 28.19
C PHE A 80 23.75 10.48 28.41
N ARG A 81 23.25 10.47 29.65
CA ARG A 81 21.88 10.03 29.94
C ARG A 81 20.81 10.97 29.37
N ILE A 82 21.05 12.28 29.41
CA ILE A 82 20.15 13.26 28.80
C ILE A 82 20.16 13.09 27.27
N PHE A 83 21.34 12.93 26.67
CA PHE A 83 21.52 12.61 25.27
C PHE A 83 20.79 11.33 24.86
N CYS A 84 20.96 10.22 25.59
CA CYS A 84 20.23 8.98 25.33
C CYS A 84 18.72 9.11 25.51
N GLY A 85 18.24 9.96 26.45
CA GLY A 85 16.82 10.25 26.62
C GLY A 85 16.24 11.04 25.45
N LEU A 86 16.96 12.06 24.97
CA LEU A 86 16.62 12.82 23.76
C LEU A 86 16.67 11.92 22.51
N ALA A 87 17.68 11.05 22.40
CA ALA A 87 17.78 10.07 21.32
C ALA A 87 16.61 9.09 21.35
N ALA A 88 16.24 8.53 22.51
CA ALA A 88 15.08 7.65 22.64
C ALA A 88 13.77 8.34 22.22
N PHE A 89 13.58 9.61 22.60
CA PHE A 89 12.45 10.42 22.14
C PHE A 89 12.45 10.59 20.61
N LEU A 90 13.57 11.01 20.02
CA LEU A 90 13.71 11.18 18.56
C LEU A 90 13.54 9.85 17.80
N ILE A 91 14.03 8.73 18.33
CA ILE A 91 13.84 7.39 17.75
C ILE A 91 12.35 7.04 17.78
N PHE A 92 11.66 7.23 18.91
CA PHE A 92 10.23 6.96 19.04
C PHE A 92 9.38 7.84 18.11
N THR A 93 9.66 9.15 18.01
CA THR A 93 8.97 10.02 17.04
C THR A 93 9.26 9.60 15.59
N GLY A 94 10.46 9.09 15.29
CA GLY A 94 10.81 8.58 13.97
C GLY A 94 10.01 7.33 13.60
N ILE A 95 9.84 6.40 14.55
CA ILE A 95 8.97 5.22 14.42
C ILE A 95 7.52 5.65 14.18
N LEU A 96 7.01 6.66 14.90
CA LEU A 96 5.66 7.17 14.67
C LEU A 96 5.50 7.80 13.27
N LEU A 97 6.41 8.69 12.86
CA LEU A 97 6.35 9.34 11.54
C LEU A 97 6.67 8.41 10.36
N SER A 98 7.19 7.20 10.61
CA SER A 98 7.28 6.15 9.59
C SER A 98 5.90 5.62 9.18
N LEU A 99 4.87 5.79 10.04
CA LEU A 99 3.56 5.16 9.92
C LEU A 99 3.60 3.62 9.79
N SER A 100 4.68 2.98 10.25
CA SER A 100 4.85 1.52 10.24
C SER A 100 4.16 0.85 11.42
N ARG A 101 3.10 0.09 11.15
CA ARG A 101 2.36 -0.65 12.19
C ARG A 101 3.22 -1.74 12.84
N ALA A 102 3.99 -2.47 12.03
CA ALA A 102 4.93 -3.47 12.52
C ALA A 102 6.00 -2.81 13.41
N GLY A 103 6.55 -1.67 12.99
CA GLY A 103 7.45 -0.86 13.80
C GLY A 103 6.86 -0.37 15.12
N TRP A 104 5.57 0.01 15.16
CA TRP A 104 4.88 0.45 16.38
C TRP A 104 4.66 -0.72 17.35
N MET A 105 4.19 -1.85 16.84
CA MET A 105 3.96 -3.08 17.62
C MET A 105 5.27 -3.65 18.17
N SER A 106 6.33 -3.68 17.35
CA SER A 106 7.65 -4.16 17.77
C SER A 106 8.30 -3.22 18.79
N ALA A 107 8.22 -1.90 18.62
CA ALA A 107 8.68 -0.92 19.61
C ALA A 107 7.96 -1.10 20.96
N LEU A 108 6.64 -1.28 20.96
CA LEU A 108 5.85 -1.50 22.17
C LEU A 108 6.24 -2.81 22.88
N LEU A 109 6.39 -3.91 22.13
CA LEU A 109 6.89 -5.17 22.65
C LEU A 109 8.29 -4.99 23.26
N GLY A 110 9.20 -4.34 22.54
CA GLY A 110 10.56 -4.07 22.98
C GLY A 110 10.60 -3.32 24.30
N VAL A 111 9.90 -2.19 24.41
CA VAL A 111 9.82 -1.41 25.67
C VAL A 111 9.23 -2.27 26.80
N THR A 112 8.20 -3.07 26.52
CA THR A 112 7.57 -3.95 27.52
C THR A 112 8.54 -5.02 28.03
N VAL A 113 9.25 -5.72 27.14
CA VAL A 113 10.25 -6.74 27.47
C VAL A 113 11.42 -6.15 28.25
N LEU A 114 11.92 -4.97 27.84
CA LEU A 114 12.98 -4.25 28.55
C LEU A 114 12.56 -3.96 30.00
N LEU A 115 11.36 -3.44 30.23
CA LEU A 115 10.87 -3.08 31.56
C LEU A 115 10.58 -4.31 32.43
N TRP A 116 10.15 -5.42 31.82
CA TRP A 116 9.91 -6.68 32.51
C TRP A 116 11.20 -7.34 32.98
N LEU A 117 12.24 -7.34 32.12
CA LEU A 117 13.56 -7.92 32.43
C LEU A 117 14.47 -6.99 33.26
N SER A 118 14.24 -5.68 33.24
CA SER A 118 15.10 -4.74 33.96
C SER A 118 15.03 -4.93 35.48
N PRO A 119 16.17 -5.09 36.19
CA PRO A 119 16.18 -4.98 37.63
C PRO A 119 15.62 -3.61 38.05
N GLY A 120 14.57 -3.64 38.89
CA GLY A 120 14.11 -2.43 39.56
C GLY A 120 15.22 -1.92 40.47
N ARG A 121 15.40 -0.59 40.58
CA ARG A 121 16.43 0.00 41.46
C ARG A 121 16.39 -0.64 42.84
N MET A 122 17.42 -1.43 43.16
CA MET A 122 17.57 -2.10 44.45
C MET A 122 18.14 -1.10 45.45
N GLU A 123 17.25 -0.32 46.06
CA GLU A 123 17.48 0.19 47.41
C GLU A 123 17.01 -0.89 48.39
N GLU A 124 17.87 -1.24 49.35
CA GLU A 124 17.60 -2.30 50.33
C GLU A 124 16.47 -1.87 51.30
N GLY A 125 15.60 -2.82 51.69
CA GLY A 125 14.47 -2.58 52.60
C GLY A 125 13.08 -2.29 51.97
N ALA A 126 12.00 -2.70 52.67
CA ALA A 126 10.57 -2.40 52.47
C ALA A 126 9.71 -3.19 51.43
N THR A 127 9.14 -4.34 51.87
CA THR A 127 7.68 -4.70 51.87
C THR A 127 6.83 -4.74 50.55
N PRO A 128 5.58 -5.32 50.59
CA PRO A 128 4.71 -5.50 49.40
C PRO A 128 4.28 -4.23 48.65
N ALA A 129 4.50 -3.04 49.21
CA ALA A 129 4.34 -1.76 48.51
C ALA A 129 5.17 -1.70 47.20
N ARG A 130 6.24 -2.51 47.07
CA ARG A 130 7.06 -2.66 45.86
C ARG A 130 6.30 -3.10 44.62
N PHE A 131 5.30 -4.00 44.73
CA PHE A 131 4.47 -4.38 43.58
C PHE A 131 3.63 -3.19 43.09
N ARG A 132 3.04 -2.45 44.04
CA ARG A 132 2.27 -1.23 43.79
C ARG A 132 3.12 -0.09 43.22
N ARG A 133 4.42 -0.03 43.54
CA ARG A 133 5.38 0.95 42.98
C ARG A 133 5.85 0.56 41.56
N ARG A 134 6.06 -0.74 41.28
CA ARG A 134 6.30 -1.24 39.91
C ARG A 134 5.11 -0.97 38.99
N THR A 135 3.89 -1.31 39.41
CA THR A 135 2.68 -1.00 38.63
C THR A 135 2.44 0.50 38.51
N ALA A 136 2.76 1.33 39.53
CA ALA A 136 2.72 2.79 39.41
C ALA A 136 3.74 3.36 38.42
N ILE A 137 4.95 2.80 38.31
CA ILE A 137 5.95 3.20 37.30
C ILE A 137 5.48 2.78 35.91
N LEU A 138 5.03 1.53 35.73
CA LEU A 138 4.47 1.05 34.47
C LEU A 138 3.25 1.87 34.03
N ARG A 139 2.36 2.23 34.97
CA ARG A 139 1.18 3.07 34.72
C ARG A 139 1.55 4.52 34.41
N ARG A 140 2.56 5.10 35.08
CA ARG A 140 3.11 6.43 34.73
C ARG A 140 3.80 6.41 33.37
N LEU A 141 4.51 5.34 33.03
CA LEU A 141 5.15 5.20 31.72
C LEU A 141 4.12 4.97 30.62
N PHE A 142 3.07 4.17 30.88
CA PHE A 142 1.92 4.03 29.99
C PHE A 142 1.25 5.40 29.78
N ILE A 143 1.04 6.19 30.84
CA ILE A 143 0.53 7.56 30.72
C ILE A 143 1.48 8.44 29.89
N VAL A 144 2.79 8.40 30.12
CA VAL A 144 3.77 9.19 29.33
C VAL A 144 3.81 8.74 27.86
N VAL A 145 3.82 7.44 27.56
CA VAL A 145 3.77 6.92 26.19
C VAL A 145 2.44 7.25 25.53
N SER A 146 1.33 7.16 26.25
CA SER A 146 0.00 7.56 25.76
C SER A 146 -0.09 9.07 25.54
N LEU A 147 0.55 9.88 26.38
CA LEU A 147 0.62 11.34 26.25
C LEU A 147 1.53 11.73 25.09
N LEU A 148 2.65 11.04 24.89
CA LEU A 148 3.53 11.21 23.72
C LEU A 148 2.82 10.79 22.44
N LEU A 149 2.03 9.72 22.47
CA LEU A 149 1.15 9.32 21.37
C LEU A 149 0.10 10.40 21.10
N LEU A 150 -0.61 10.88 22.11
CA LEU A 150 -1.61 11.94 22.01
C LEU A 150 -1.02 13.25 21.48
N VAL A 151 0.12 13.67 22.01
CA VAL A 151 0.86 14.85 21.54
C VAL A 151 1.35 14.65 20.12
N SER A 152 1.84 13.46 19.74
CA SER A 152 2.22 13.18 18.34
C SER A 152 1.01 13.27 17.41
N LEU A 153 -0.14 12.70 17.78
CA LEU A 153 -1.42 12.79 17.07
C LEU A 153 -1.98 14.22 17.04
N PHE A 154 -1.47 15.13 17.87
CA PHE A 154 -1.80 16.56 17.85
C PHE A 154 -0.83 17.35 16.96
N TYR A 155 0.48 17.09 17.09
CA TYR A 155 1.56 17.74 16.34
C TYR A 155 1.60 17.36 14.86
N VAL A 156 1.14 16.15 14.53
CA VAL A 156 0.97 15.64 13.17
C VAL A 156 -0.18 16.35 12.42
N GLY A 157 -1.01 17.12 13.12
CA GLY A 157 -2.07 17.96 12.56
C GLY A 157 -3.24 17.19 11.93
N PRO A 158 -4.25 17.90 11.38
CA PRO A 158 -5.37 17.28 10.69
C PRO A 158 -4.91 16.37 9.54
N SER A 159 -3.96 16.87 8.74
CA SER A 159 -3.43 16.20 7.55
C SER A 159 -2.86 14.81 7.83
N GLY A 160 -2.25 14.58 9.00
CA GLY A 160 -1.70 13.27 9.34
C GLY A 160 -2.63 12.37 10.17
N ARG A 161 -3.73 12.91 10.72
CA ARG A 161 -4.86 12.07 11.16
C ARG A 161 -5.58 11.49 9.96
N GLU A 162 -5.86 12.33 8.97
CA GLU A 162 -6.39 11.93 7.65
C GLU A 162 -5.50 10.85 6.99
N GLN A 163 -4.17 10.92 7.12
CA GLN A 163 -3.25 9.87 6.66
C GLN A 163 -3.41 8.53 7.40
N VAL A 164 -3.63 8.56 8.72
CA VAL A 164 -3.87 7.35 9.52
C VAL A 164 -5.23 6.76 9.15
N ASP A 165 -6.25 7.59 8.98
CA ASP A 165 -7.59 7.17 8.55
C ASP A 165 -7.59 6.59 7.13
N LEU A 166 -6.91 7.23 6.17
CA LEU A 166 -6.71 6.71 4.82
C LEU A 166 -5.99 5.35 4.84
N ARG A 167 -4.95 5.18 5.67
CA ARG A 167 -4.24 3.90 5.82
C ARG A 167 -5.08 2.81 6.48
N LEU A 168 -5.93 3.16 7.45
CA LEU A 168 -6.93 2.26 8.02
C LEU A 168 -7.95 1.83 6.96
N GLN A 169 -8.50 2.79 6.20
CA GLN A 169 -9.46 2.52 5.12
C GLN A 169 -8.85 1.67 4.00
N GLN A 170 -7.64 1.97 3.54
CA GLN A 170 -6.94 1.15 2.54
C GLN A 170 -6.70 -0.28 3.05
N THR A 171 -6.32 -0.46 4.32
CA THR A 171 -6.14 -1.81 4.89
C THR A 171 -7.44 -2.61 4.94
N VAL A 172 -8.58 -1.93 5.09
CA VAL A 172 -9.90 -2.55 5.16
C VAL A 172 -10.52 -2.75 3.77
N ARG A 173 -10.05 -2.03 2.73
CA ARG A 173 -10.65 -1.99 1.40
C ARG A 173 -9.79 -2.55 0.25
N GLU A 174 -8.48 -2.66 0.42
CA GLU A 174 -7.55 -3.12 -0.63
C GLU A 174 -6.90 -4.47 -0.27
N ASP A 175 -6.81 -5.37 -1.25
CA ASP A 175 -6.20 -6.70 -1.12
C ASP A 175 -4.71 -6.67 -0.71
N ALA A 176 -4.05 -5.51 -0.78
CA ALA A 176 -2.68 -5.30 -0.32
C ALA A 176 -2.49 -5.31 1.23
N GLY A 177 -3.55 -5.59 1.99
CA GLY A 177 -3.51 -5.76 3.44
C GLY A 177 -2.86 -7.07 3.93
N ILE A 178 -3.06 -7.38 5.23
CA ILE A 178 -2.62 -8.64 5.84
C ILE A 178 -3.20 -9.86 5.11
N TRP A 179 -4.42 -9.75 4.58
CA TRP A 179 -5.10 -10.81 3.86
C TRP A 179 -4.41 -11.20 2.53
N GLY A 180 -3.95 -10.23 1.72
CA GLY A 180 -3.19 -10.55 0.51
C GLY A 180 -1.86 -11.26 0.81
N ARG A 181 -1.17 -10.85 1.88
CA ARG A 181 0.03 -11.55 2.35
C ARG A 181 -0.28 -12.97 2.82
N ALA A 182 -1.41 -13.19 3.50
CA ALA A 182 -1.84 -14.54 3.88
C ALA A 182 -2.06 -15.45 2.66
N VAL A 183 -2.56 -14.93 1.53
CA VAL A 183 -2.64 -15.69 0.26
C VAL A 183 -1.24 -16.03 -0.25
N VAL A 184 -0.32 -15.06 -0.29
CA VAL A 184 1.10 -15.28 -0.68
C VAL A 184 1.77 -16.34 0.19
N TRP A 185 1.49 -16.37 1.50
CA TRP A 185 1.99 -17.38 2.41
C TRP A 185 1.42 -18.78 2.12
N VAL A 186 0.10 -18.89 1.91
CA VAL A 186 -0.56 -20.16 1.55
C VAL A 186 -0.05 -20.69 0.21
N ASP A 187 0.21 -19.80 -0.76
CA ASP A 187 0.82 -20.17 -2.04
C ASP A 187 2.28 -20.61 -1.87
N THR A 188 3.05 -19.95 -1.00
CA THR A 188 4.42 -20.36 -0.68
C THR A 188 4.49 -21.71 0.04
N LEU A 189 3.48 -22.09 0.83
CA LEU A 189 3.40 -23.44 1.41
C LEU A 189 3.30 -24.55 0.34
N LYS A 190 2.76 -24.25 -0.85
CA LYS A 190 2.77 -25.18 -2.00
C LYS A 190 4.19 -25.37 -2.53
N MET A 191 4.96 -24.29 -2.63
CA MET A 191 6.38 -24.33 -3.01
C MET A 191 7.21 -25.15 -2.00
N ILE A 192 7.01 -24.93 -0.69
CA ILE A 192 7.66 -25.71 0.38
C ILE A 192 7.31 -27.20 0.28
N ARG A 193 6.07 -27.54 -0.09
CA ARG A 193 5.63 -28.93 -0.28
C ARG A 193 6.35 -29.62 -1.45
N ASP A 194 6.62 -28.90 -2.53
CA ASP A 194 7.31 -29.45 -3.71
C ASP A 194 8.84 -29.54 -3.48
N PHE A 195 9.44 -28.63 -2.69
CA PHE A 195 10.87 -28.57 -2.41
C PHE A 195 11.24 -28.69 -0.91
N PRO A 196 10.80 -29.72 -0.17
CA PRO A 196 10.79 -29.71 1.30
C PRO A 196 12.16 -29.82 1.98
N LEU A 197 13.16 -30.43 1.33
CA LEU A 197 14.44 -30.73 1.97
C LEU A 197 15.44 -29.57 1.88
N PHE A 198 15.65 -29.06 0.67
CA PHE A 198 16.67 -28.05 0.35
C PHE A 198 16.09 -26.72 -0.16
N GLY A 199 14.76 -26.64 -0.36
CA GLY A 199 14.11 -25.46 -0.90
C GLY A 199 14.41 -25.23 -2.39
N VAL A 200 14.06 -24.04 -2.86
CA VAL A 200 14.27 -23.59 -4.24
C VAL A 200 15.62 -22.93 -4.50
N GLY A 201 16.43 -22.72 -3.44
CA GLY A 201 17.64 -21.90 -3.47
C GLY A 201 17.41 -20.49 -2.93
N LEU A 202 18.45 -19.91 -2.33
CA LEU A 202 18.42 -18.53 -1.80
C LEU A 202 18.26 -17.50 -2.93
N GLY A 203 17.36 -16.55 -2.76
CA GLY A 203 16.97 -15.55 -3.77
C GLY A 203 16.14 -16.09 -4.94
N SER A 204 15.76 -17.37 -4.94
CA SER A 204 15.03 -18.02 -6.04
C SER A 204 13.50 -17.98 -5.86
N TRP A 205 13.00 -17.58 -4.68
CA TRP A 205 11.56 -17.45 -4.42
C TRP A 205 10.80 -16.61 -5.47
N PRO A 206 11.22 -15.37 -5.83
CA PRO A 206 10.41 -14.51 -6.70
C PRO A 206 10.29 -15.00 -8.16
N ASP A 207 11.27 -15.75 -8.68
CA ASP A 207 11.16 -16.30 -10.05
C ASP A 207 10.19 -17.49 -10.10
N LEU A 208 10.15 -18.33 -9.07
CA LEU A 208 9.31 -19.54 -9.07
C LEU A 208 7.93 -19.30 -8.42
N PHE A 209 7.75 -18.28 -7.59
CA PHE A 209 6.47 -17.95 -6.97
C PHE A 209 5.29 -17.75 -7.94
N PRO A 210 5.43 -17.15 -9.15
CA PRO A 210 4.33 -17.00 -10.11
C PRO A 210 3.66 -18.32 -10.52
N ARG A 211 4.38 -19.45 -10.44
CA ARG A 211 3.86 -20.81 -10.62
C ARG A 211 2.83 -21.21 -9.58
N TYR A 212 3.07 -20.83 -8.32
CA TYR A 212 2.31 -21.28 -7.15
C TYR A 212 1.16 -20.34 -6.78
N ARG A 213 1.19 -19.12 -7.31
CA ARG A 213 0.19 -18.06 -7.13
C ARG A 213 -1.22 -18.58 -7.44
N SER A 214 -2.14 -18.38 -6.50
CA SER A 214 -3.57 -18.66 -6.69
C SER A 214 -4.22 -17.66 -7.65
N ALA A 215 -5.41 -18.01 -8.15
CA ALA A 215 -6.27 -17.06 -8.85
C ALA A 215 -6.82 -15.99 -7.87
N PRO A 216 -7.13 -14.77 -8.33
CA PRO A 216 -6.92 -14.26 -9.69
C PRO A 216 -5.48 -13.78 -9.96
N TRP A 217 -5.12 -13.67 -11.23
CA TRP A 217 -3.89 -13.05 -11.68
C TRP A 217 -3.92 -11.55 -11.45
N ILE A 218 -2.91 -11.08 -10.71
CA ILE A 218 -2.61 -9.68 -10.47
C ILE A 218 -1.30 -9.41 -11.22
N GLY A 219 -1.27 -8.40 -12.09
CA GLY A 219 -0.08 -8.03 -12.88
C GLY A 219 1.11 -7.48 -12.07
N ASN A 220 1.09 -7.62 -10.74
CA ASN A 220 2.18 -7.26 -9.86
C ASN A 220 3.21 -8.39 -9.77
N VAL A 221 4.49 -8.01 -9.76
CA VAL A 221 5.60 -8.90 -9.43
C VAL A 221 5.83 -8.82 -7.93
N TYR A 222 5.71 -9.95 -7.22
CA TYR A 222 6.14 -10.06 -5.84
C TYR A 222 7.64 -10.35 -5.83
N ARG A 223 8.42 -9.55 -5.09
CA ARG A 223 9.85 -9.77 -4.88
C ARG A 223 10.09 -10.63 -3.64
N GLU A 224 9.28 -10.44 -2.60
CA GLU A 224 9.37 -11.13 -1.31
C GLU A 224 7.98 -11.60 -0.82
N ALA A 225 7.95 -12.60 0.07
CA ALA A 225 6.74 -13.10 0.74
C ALA A 225 6.28 -12.21 1.91
N HIS A 226 7.08 -11.21 2.31
CA HIS A 226 6.91 -10.39 3.52
C HIS A 226 6.75 -11.22 4.81
N ASN A 227 7.44 -12.35 4.89
CA ASN A 227 7.54 -13.21 6.06
C ASN A 227 8.80 -14.06 5.93
N ASP A 228 9.92 -13.58 6.48
CA ASP A 228 11.24 -14.22 6.33
C ASP A 228 11.24 -15.67 6.85
N TYR A 229 10.35 -16.07 7.76
CA TYR A 229 10.27 -17.46 8.22
C TYR A 229 9.74 -18.42 7.15
N ILE A 230 8.71 -18.01 6.41
CA ILE A 230 8.09 -18.82 5.35
C ILE A 230 8.97 -18.79 4.11
N GLU A 231 9.55 -17.64 3.78
CA GLU A 231 10.45 -17.46 2.65
C GLU A 231 11.74 -18.27 2.83
N LEU A 232 12.43 -18.15 3.97
CA LEU A 232 13.62 -18.94 4.29
C LEU A 232 13.35 -20.45 4.24
N LEU A 233 12.17 -20.90 4.68
CA LEU A 233 11.77 -22.30 4.62
C LEU A 233 11.53 -22.76 3.17
N ALA A 234 11.00 -21.89 2.31
CA ALA A 234 10.84 -22.16 0.88
C ALA A 234 12.17 -22.19 0.13
N GLU A 235 13.10 -21.29 0.47
CA GLU A 235 14.39 -21.14 -0.21
C GLU A 235 15.44 -22.16 0.25
N THR A 236 15.46 -22.52 1.53
CA THR A 236 16.51 -23.39 2.11
C THR A 236 16.01 -24.76 2.56
N GLY A 237 14.70 -24.99 2.46
CA GLY A 237 14.04 -26.21 2.93
C GLY A 237 14.17 -26.40 4.44
N ILE A 238 13.67 -27.55 4.92
CA ILE A 238 13.73 -27.87 6.35
C ILE A 238 15.17 -27.98 6.87
N ILE A 239 16.14 -28.35 6.02
CA ILE A 239 17.54 -28.52 6.43
C ILE A 239 18.18 -27.17 6.76
N GLY A 240 18.11 -26.19 5.85
CA GLY A 240 18.67 -24.86 6.09
C GLY A 240 17.95 -24.13 7.22
N PHE A 241 16.61 -24.21 7.24
CA PHE A 241 15.78 -23.65 8.30
C PHE A 241 16.16 -24.19 9.69
N LEU A 242 16.32 -25.52 9.84
CA LEU A 242 16.71 -26.12 11.12
C LEU A 242 18.14 -25.76 11.55
N LEU A 243 19.08 -25.61 10.61
CA LEU A 243 20.45 -25.15 10.92
C LEU A 243 20.46 -23.73 11.48
N LEU A 244 19.69 -22.82 10.87
CA LEU A 244 19.58 -21.43 11.36
C LEU A 244 18.79 -21.36 12.68
N ALA A 245 17.70 -22.11 12.80
CA ALA A 245 16.94 -22.23 14.05
C ALA A 245 17.81 -22.79 15.19
N TRP A 246 18.71 -23.74 14.91
CA TRP A 246 19.67 -24.26 15.88
C TRP A 246 20.68 -23.21 16.34
N LEU A 247 21.21 -22.37 15.43
CA LEU A 247 22.10 -21.26 15.78
C LEU A 247 21.42 -20.29 16.77
N PHE A 248 20.20 -19.84 16.44
CA PHE A 248 19.43 -18.97 17.34
C PHE A 248 19.05 -19.64 18.65
N TYR A 249 18.71 -20.93 18.64
CA TYR A 249 18.47 -21.72 19.85
C TYR A 249 19.69 -21.77 20.77
N GLN A 250 20.91 -21.96 20.24
CA GLN A 250 22.13 -21.96 21.07
C GLN A 250 22.39 -20.60 21.73
N GLY A 251 22.24 -19.50 20.98
CA GLY A 251 22.35 -18.14 21.50
C GLY A 251 21.28 -17.84 22.55
N GLY A 252 20.01 -18.11 22.23
CA GLY A 252 18.86 -17.94 23.13
C GLY A 252 19.01 -18.76 24.42
N ARG A 253 19.42 -20.03 24.33
CA ARG A 253 19.72 -20.88 25.51
C ARG A 253 20.83 -20.28 26.39
N THR A 254 21.83 -19.64 25.79
CA THR A 254 22.93 -18.98 26.52
C THR A 254 22.43 -17.73 27.24
N ILE A 255 21.63 -16.92 26.56
CA ILE A 255 21.00 -15.70 27.10
C ILE A 255 20.04 -16.04 28.25
N LEU A 256 19.11 -16.98 28.04
CA LEU A 256 18.15 -17.41 29.05
C LEU A 256 18.84 -17.95 30.32
N ARG A 257 19.93 -18.72 30.17
CA ARG A 257 20.73 -19.19 31.32
C ARG A 257 21.43 -18.08 32.12
N ALA A 258 21.74 -16.95 31.50
CA ALA A 258 22.26 -15.79 32.22
C ALA A 258 21.13 -15.06 32.96
N LEU A 259 19.99 -14.83 32.29
CA LEU A 259 18.80 -14.20 32.89
C LEU A 259 18.23 -14.99 34.06
N SER A 260 18.23 -16.33 33.99
CA SER A 260 17.74 -17.20 35.06
C SER A 260 18.71 -17.38 36.25
N GLN A 261 19.91 -16.81 36.21
CA GLN A 261 20.83 -16.88 37.35
C GLN A 261 20.47 -15.81 38.39
N PRO A 262 20.17 -16.20 39.65
CA PRO A 262 19.92 -15.23 40.71
C PRO A 262 21.15 -14.33 40.86
N SER A 263 20.91 -13.06 41.17
CA SER A 263 21.98 -12.10 41.41
C SER A 263 22.85 -12.57 42.59
N ASN A 264 24.14 -12.81 42.39
CA ASN A 264 25.13 -13.03 43.47
C ASN A 264 25.40 -11.75 44.31
N VAL A 265 24.40 -10.86 44.46
CA VAL A 265 24.45 -9.68 45.32
C VAL A 265 24.64 -10.10 46.79
N SER A 266 24.11 -11.26 47.18
CA SER A 266 24.29 -11.84 48.53
C SER A 266 25.69 -12.38 48.80
N THR A 267 26.51 -12.68 47.79
CA THR A 267 27.88 -13.17 47.99
C THR A 267 28.85 -12.01 48.21
N PHE A 268 28.63 -10.87 47.55
CA PHE A 268 29.40 -9.64 47.77
C PHE A 268 29.15 -8.99 49.14
N GLN A 269 28.05 -9.34 49.83
CA GLN A 269 27.77 -8.92 51.21
C GLN A 269 28.76 -9.52 52.23
N HIS A 270 29.44 -10.64 51.91
CA HIS A 270 30.34 -11.32 52.86
C HIS A 270 31.84 -11.10 52.64
N SER A 271 32.28 -10.47 51.53
CA SER A 271 33.70 -10.09 51.40
C SER A 271 34.00 -8.82 52.20
N SER A 272 34.77 -8.94 53.27
CA SER A 272 35.08 -7.86 54.22
C SER A 272 36.11 -6.84 53.73
N ALA A 273 36.75 -7.07 52.58
CA ALA A 273 37.98 -6.39 52.16
C ALA A 273 37.81 -5.12 51.29
N LEU A 274 36.61 -4.78 50.82
CA LEU A 274 36.39 -3.66 49.89
C LEU A 274 35.69 -2.46 50.55
N SER A 275 36.26 -1.27 50.39
CA SER A 275 35.69 0.00 50.86
C SER A 275 34.29 0.26 50.28
N GLY A 276 33.43 0.95 51.06
CA GLY A 276 32.00 1.12 50.71
C GLY A 276 31.74 1.81 49.37
N LEU A 277 32.68 2.64 48.91
CA LEU A 277 32.64 3.29 47.59
C LEU A 277 32.79 2.29 46.43
N ASN A 278 33.68 1.30 46.56
CA ASN A 278 33.88 0.30 45.52
C ASN A 278 32.74 -0.73 45.46
N ARG A 279 32.18 -1.12 46.61
CA ARG A 279 30.94 -1.92 46.66
C ARG A 279 29.77 -1.28 45.89
N LEU A 280 29.58 0.04 46.01
CA LEU A 280 28.55 0.75 45.24
C LEU A 280 28.88 0.85 43.74
N ASN A 281 30.16 0.91 43.34
CA ASN A 281 30.54 0.90 41.93
C ASN A 281 30.25 -0.45 41.28
N ASP A 282 30.66 -1.56 41.93
CA ASP A 282 30.50 -2.91 41.38
C ASP A 282 29.02 -3.31 41.25
N LEU A 283 28.18 -2.97 42.24
CA LEU A 283 26.73 -3.19 42.17
C LEU A 283 26.06 -2.37 41.05
N ASN A 284 26.52 -1.14 40.79
CA ASN A 284 25.99 -0.33 39.69
C ASN A 284 26.43 -0.87 38.31
N ALA A 285 27.66 -1.37 38.19
CA ALA A 285 28.15 -2.00 36.97
C ALA A 285 27.41 -3.33 36.67
N LEU A 286 27.17 -4.17 37.68
CA LEU A 286 26.40 -5.41 37.57
C LEU A 286 24.94 -5.15 37.17
N ASN A 287 24.29 -4.15 37.79
CA ASN A 287 22.93 -3.76 37.41
C ASN A 287 22.89 -3.20 35.98
N PHE A 288 23.90 -2.44 35.55
CA PHE A 288 24.00 -1.95 34.17
C PHE A 288 24.19 -3.09 33.15
N SER A 289 25.05 -4.08 33.43
CA SER A 289 25.22 -5.28 32.59
C SER A 289 23.87 -5.97 32.33
N ARG A 290 23.07 -6.16 33.39
CA ARG A 290 21.75 -6.79 33.31
C ARG A 290 20.71 -5.93 32.58
N CYS A 291 20.70 -4.62 32.79
CA CYS A 291 19.85 -3.70 32.03
C CYS A 291 20.23 -3.60 30.54
N LEU A 292 21.52 -3.76 30.21
CA LEU A 292 22.01 -3.82 28.85
C LEU A 292 21.63 -5.16 28.19
N LEU A 293 21.81 -6.28 28.89
CA LEU A 293 21.35 -7.59 28.42
C LEU A 293 19.82 -7.62 28.20
N ALA A 294 19.04 -7.02 29.10
CA ALA A 294 17.59 -6.85 28.94
C ALA A 294 17.22 -6.01 27.71
N ALA A 295 17.97 -4.95 27.40
CA ALA A 295 17.78 -4.14 26.20
C ALA A 295 18.14 -4.88 24.91
N LEU A 296 19.20 -5.70 24.94
CA LEU A 296 19.59 -6.54 23.80
C LEU A 296 18.56 -7.65 23.56
N VAL A 297 18.10 -8.34 24.60
CA VAL A 297 17.00 -9.33 24.52
C VAL A 297 15.72 -8.70 23.95
N SER A 298 15.41 -7.49 24.40
CA SER A 298 14.30 -6.69 23.89
C SER A 298 14.44 -6.40 22.39
N ALA A 299 15.63 -5.99 21.92
CA ALA A 299 15.89 -5.78 20.49
C ALA A 299 15.81 -7.08 19.66
N LEU A 300 16.21 -8.23 20.21
CA LEU A 300 16.01 -9.53 19.55
C LEU A 300 14.51 -9.87 19.41
N GLY A 301 13.70 -9.54 20.44
CA GLY A 301 12.25 -9.71 20.40
C GLY A 301 11.54 -8.74 19.45
N VAL A 302 12.07 -7.52 19.30
CA VAL A 302 11.64 -6.55 18.26
C VAL A 302 11.77 -7.19 16.88
N MET A 303 12.97 -7.71 16.55
CA MET A 303 13.22 -8.34 15.25
C MET A 303 12.30 -9.53 15.03
N ALA A 304 12.25 -10.45 15.99
CA ALA A 304 11.46 -11.68 15.88
C ALA A 304 9.96 -11.42 15.64
N LEU A 305 9.39 -10.31 16.16
CA LEU A 305 8.03 -9.90 15.83
C LEU A 305 7.92 -9.24 14.45
N HIS A 306 8.91 -8.44 14.04
CA HIS A 306 8.86 -7.70 12.78
C HIS A 306 8.91 -8.63 11.55
N GLU A 307 9.65 -9.74 11.62
CA GLU A 307 9.75 -10.73 10.52
C GLU A 307 8.47 -11.55 10.24
N PHE A 308 7.42 -11.39 11.04
CA PHE A 308 6.08 -11.89 10.68
C PHE A 308 5.33 -10.97 9.72
N PHE A 309 5.81 -9.74 9.50
CA PHE A 309 5.11 -8.69 8.76
C PHE A 309 5.97 -8.03 7.66
N ASP A 310 7.23 -8.42 7.53
CA ASP A 310 8.20 -7.82 6.60
C ASP A 310 9.39 -8.78 6.40
N PHE A 311 10.36 -8.38 5.57
CA PHE A 311 11.59 -9.13 5.26
C PHE A 311 12.85 -8.40 5.77
N SER A 312 12.82 -7.99 7.03
CA SER A 312 13.81 -7.06 7.57
C SER A 312 15.21 -7.64 7.76
N LEU A 313 15.41 -8.96 7.78
CA LEU A 313 16.74 -9.56 7.80
C LEU A 313 17.38 -9.65 6.41
N GLN A 314 16.63 -9.46 5.33
CA GLN A 314 17.18 -9.33 3.98
C GLN A 314 17.82 -7.94 3.74
N ILE A 315 17.46 -6.94 4.54
CA ILE A 315 17.98 -5.58 4.44
C ILE A 315 19.34 -5.47 5.14
N PRO A 316 20.47 -5.22 4.42
CA PRO A 316 21.81 -5.36 5.00
C PRO A 316 22.07 -4.52 6.26
N ALA A 317 21.52 -3.31 6.33
CA ALA A 317 21.65 -2.44 7.50
C ALA A 317 20.94 -2.99 8.75
N ASN A 318 19.77 -3.61 8.57
CA ASN A 318 18.99 -4.22 9.65
C ASN A 318 19.62 -5.54 10.09
N ALA A 319 19.98 -6.38 9.11
CA ALA A 319 20.68 -7.64 9.31
C ALA A 319 21.98 -7.44 10.11
N PHE A 320 22.86 -6.54 9.66
CA PHE A 320 24.12 -6.24 10.33
C PHE A 320 23.92 -5.75 11.76
N LEU A 321 23.00 -4.79 11.97
CA LEU A 321 22.69 -4.29 13.30
C LEU A 321 22.22 -5.44 14.21
N PHE A 322 21.27 -6.26 13.75
CA PHE A 322 20.78 -7.41 14.50
C PHE A 322 21.89 -8.42 14.83
N THR A 323 22.76 -8.77 13.89
CA THR A 323 23.91 -9.67 14.14
C THR A 323 24.82 -9.11 15.23
N VAL A 324 25.11 -7.80 15.20
CA VAL A 324 25.91 -7.14 16.24
C VAL A 324 25.21 -7.21 17.60
N LEU A 325 23.91 -6.88 17.68
CA LEU A 325 23.15 -6.93 18.94
C LEU A 325 23.04 -8.36 19.50
N PHE A 326 22.84 -9.36 18.64
CA PHE A 326 22.82 -10.77 19.01
C PHE A 326 24.18 -11.24 19.54
N ALA A 327 25.27 -10.92 18.84
CA ALA A 327 26.63 -11.24 19.27
C ALA A 327 26.96 -10.59 20.63
N MET A 328 26.57 -9.32 20.83
CA MET A 328 26.71 -8.63 22.12
C MET A 328 25.90 -9.32 23.23
N ALA A 329 24.66 -9.71 22.96
CA ALA A 329 23.80 -10.40 23.93
C ALA A 329 24.41 -11.73 24.39
N VAL A 330 24.85 -12.57 23.43
CA VAL A 330 25.51 -13.85 23.71
C VAL A 330 26.84 -13.63 24.43
N ARG A 331 27.62 -12.61 24.07
CA ARG A 331 28.90 -12.28 24.72
C ARG A 331 28.72 -11.88 26.19
N ILE A 332 27.79 -10.97 26.48
CA ILE A 332 27.49 -10.52 27.85
C ILE A 332 26.96 -11.70 28.69
N ALA A 333 25.99 -12.45 28.16
CA ALA A 333 25.45 -13.64 28.83
C ALA A 333 26.53 -14.68 29.15
N SER A 334 27.50 -14.89 28.24
CA SER A 334 28.62 -15.81 28.45
C SER A 334 29.59 -15.31 29.53
N MET A 335 29.79 -13.99 29.66
CA MET A 335 30.65 -13.41 30.69
C MET A 335 30.03 -13.56 32.10
N GLU A 336 28.72 -13.35 32.24
CA GLU A 336 28.01 -13.53 33.52
C GLU A 336 28.09 -15.00 34.00
N GLN A 337 27.93 -15.97 33.09
CA GLN A 337 28.13 -17.40 33.39
C GLN A 337 29.57 -17.73 33.80
N GLY A 338 30.55 -17.11 33.13
CA GLY A 338 31.98 -17.26 33.44
C GLY A 338 32.32 -16.78 34.86
N ALA A 339 31.75 -15.67 35.30
CA ALA A 339 31.92 -15.15 36.66
C ALA A 339 31.33 -16.11 37.71
N GLY A 340 30.06 -16.48 37.58
CA GLY A 340 29.38 -17.35 38.56
C GLY A 340 30.01 -18.75 38.68
N SER A 341 30.59 -19.29 37.59
CA SER A 341 31.30 -20.57 37.62
C SER A 341 32.67 -20.50 38.31
N LYS A 342 33.41 -19.40 38.16
CA LYS A 342 34.66 -19.15 38.90
C LYS A 342 34.38 -18.96 40.39
N GLU A 343 33.34 -18.21 40.73
CA GLU A 343 32.95 -17.92 42.12
C GLU A 343 32.48 -19.19 42.86
N ARG A 344 31.65 -20.04 42.22
CA ARG A 344 31.32 -21.37 42.76
C ARG A 344 32.53 -22.29 42.94
N ARG A 345 33.56 -22.16 42.09
CA ARG A 345 34.84 -22.89 42.25
C ARG A 345 35.74 -22.29 43.34
N ALA A 346 35.65 -21.00 43.62
CA ALA A 346 36.34 -20.34 44.73
C ALA A 346 35.68 -20.72 46.07
N SER A 347 34.36 -20.56 46.21
CA SER A 347 33.66 -20.90 47.44
C SER A 347 33.73 -22.40 47.76
N SER A 348 33.68 -23.29 46.76
CA SER A 348 33.93 -24.74 47.00
C SER A 348 35.39 -25.08 47.32
N ARG A 349 36.36 -24.23 47.00
CA ARG A 349 37.75 -24.36 47.46
C ARG A 349 37.92 -23.86 48.89
N GLU A 350 37.39 -22.69 49.24
CA GLU A 350 37.38 -22.18 50.62
C GLU A 350 36.61 -23.11 51.56
N HIS A 351 35.44 -23.58 51.14
CA HIS A 351 34.65 -24.51 51.94
C HIS A 351 35.35 -25.86 52.11
N ARG A 352 36.16 -26.29 51.12
CA ARG A 352 37.06 -27.46 51.24
C ARG A 352 38.29 -27.20 52.14
N ALA A 353 38.84 -25.99 52.14
CA ALA A 353 39.94 -25.60 53.03
C ALA A 353 39.47 -25.54 54.49
N GLY A 354 38.39 -24.81 54.75
CA GLY A 354 37.75 -24.75 56.06
C GLY A 354 37.07 -26.06 56.48
N SER A 355 36.89 -27.04 55.59
CA SER A 355 36.53 -28.43 55.94
C SER A 355 37.75 -29.33 56.17
N ARG A 356 38.95 -28.95 55.70
CA ARG A 356 40.21 -29.64 56.04
C ARG A 356 40.66 -29.27 57.44
N GLU A 357 40.60 -27.99 57.82
CA GLU A 357 40.82 -27.56 59.22
C GLU A 357 39.80 -28.20 60.17
N ARG A 358 38.51 -28.20 59.81
CA ARG A 358 37.46 -28.89 60.57
C ARG A 358 37.47 -30.42 60.47
N ARG A 359 38.28 -31.02 59.58
CA ARG A 359 38.58 -32.46 59.60
C ARG A 359 39.79 -32.77 60.48
N ALA A 360 40.85 -31.98 60.43
CA ALA A 360 41.97 -32.12 61.36
C ALA A 360 41.47 -32.09 62.83
N TRP A 361 40.53 -31.18 63.14
CA TRP A 361 39.91 -31.12 64.47
C TRP A 361 38.88 -32.23 64.77
N ARG A 362 38.38 -32.96 63.76
CA ARG A 362 37.38 -34.06 63.93
C ARG A 362 37.93 -35.47 63.67
N GLU A 363 39.16 -35.59 63.21
CA GLU A 363 39.88 -36.88 63.09
C GLU A 363 40.60 -37.23 64.41
N GLU A 364 40.75 -36.27 65.33
CA GLU A 364 41.29 -36.46 66.68
C GLU A 364 40.22 -36.87 67.73
N HIS A 365 38.93 -36.63 67.46
CA HIS A 365 37.80 -36.97 68.34
C HIS A 365 36.70 -37.69 67.54
N GLY A 366 36.73 -39.02 67.53
CA GLY A 366 36.07 -39.84 66.50
C GLY A 366 34.63 -40.28 66.77
N ALA A 367 33.92 -40.63 65.69
CA ALA A 367 32.99 -41.78 65.58
C ALA A 367 32.51 -41.94 64.12
N ARG A 368 32.22 -43.17 63.67
CA ARG A 368 31.81 -43.51 62.27
C ARG A 368 30.34 -43.98 62.18
N SER A 369 29.60 -43.47 61.19
CA SER A 369 28.46 -44.10 60.47
C SER A 369 28.02 -43.14 59.33
N THR A 370 27.81 -43.46 58.03
CA THR A 370 27.13 -44.50 57.21
C THR A 370 25.65 -44.20 56.87
N PHE A 371 25.30 -44.32 55.56
CA PHE A 371 24.08 -43.92 54.80
C PHE A 371 24.05 -42.43 54.34
N GLY A 372 23.44 -41.97 53.23
CA GLY A 372 22.68 -42.54 52.10
C GLY A 372 21.76 -41.43 51.53
N LEU A 373 21.33 -41.32 50.25
CA LEU A 373 21.57 -42.04 49.00
C LEU A 373 21.28 -41.08 47.79
N LEU A 374 21.72 -41.45 46.57
CA LEU A 374 21.20 -41.09 45.23
C LEU A 374 20.81 -39.63 44.84
N LYS A 375 21.42 -39.13 43.76
CA LYS A 375 20.72 -38.51 42.62
C LYS A 375 21.47 -38.79 41.31
N SER A 376 20.73 -39.15 40.26
CA SER A 376 21.26 -39.64 38.98
C SER A 376 21.50 -38.53 37.95
N GLU A 377 22.64 -38.59 37.25
CA GLU A 377 22.88 -37.81 36.03
C GLU A 377 22.82 -38.72 34.80
N PHE A 378 22.03 -38.32 33.80
CA PHE A 378 21.96 -38.99 32.50
C PHE A 378 23.32 -38.87 31.77
N ARG A 379 23.98 -40.01 31.51
CA ARG A 379 25.19 -40.07 30.67
C ARG A 379 24.85 -40.62 29.29
N ILE A 380 25.34 -39.93 28.25
CA ILE A 380 25.24 -40.37 26.85
C ILE A 380 25.99 -41.72 26.69
N PRO A 381 25.43 -42.72 25.95
CA PRO A 381 26.05 -44.03 25.76
C PRO A 381 27.45 -43.96 25.15
N ARG A 382 28.34 -44.85 25.60
CA ARG A 382 29.78 -44.87 25.21
C ARG A 382 30.01 -45.01 23.70
N PHE A 383 29.11 -45.67 22.97
CA PHE A 383 29.22 -45.88 21.51
C PHE A 383 29.20 -44.58 20.69
N LEU A 384 28.51 -43.53 21.16
CA LEU A 384 28.51 -42.23 20.48
C LEU A 384 29.83 -41.44 20.63
N ARG A 385 30.77 -41.90 21.46
CA ARG A 385 32.10 -41.26 21.57
C ARG A 385 33.12 -41.75 20.53
N SER A 386 32.92 -42.92 19.93
CA SER A 386 33.85 -43.47 18.92
C SER A 386 33.60 -42.97 17.49
N LEU A 387 32.50 -42.26 17.26
CA LEU A 387 32.17 -41.63 15.97
C LEU A 387 32.62 -40.15 15.87
N LEU A 388 33.15 -39.58 16.96
CA LEU A 388 33.78 -38.27 16.94
C LEU A 388 35.27 -38.45 16.67
N PRO A 389 35.86 -37.78 15.66
CA PRO A 389 37.31 -37.82 15.46
C PRO A 389 38.02 -37.29 16.71
N ALA A 390 39.17 -37.89 17.03
CA ALA A 390 39.94 -37.54 18.22
C ALA A 390 40.26 -36.03 18.27
N PRO A 391 40.30 -35.41 19.46
CA PRO A 391 40.56 -33.98 19.57
C PRO A 391 41.93 -33.65 19.01
N CYS A 392 41.95 -32.96 17.87
CA CYS A 392 43.17 -32.46 17.23
C CYS A 392 43.86 -31.45 18.15
N SER A 393 44.86 -31.92 18.90
CA SER A 393 45.71 -31.10 19.78
C SER A 393 46.67 -30.15 19.03
N LEU A 394 46.60 -30.12 17.70
CA LEU A 394 47.40 -29.27 16.81
C LEU A 394 46.79 -27.88 16.56
N LEU A 395 45.53 -27.63 16.92
CA LEU A 395 44.90 -26.31 16.82
C LEU A 395 44.86 -25.65 18.20
N SER A 396 45.75 -24.68 18.41
CA SER A 396 45.76 -23.83 19.59
C SER A 396 44.42 -23.09 19.76
N SER A 397 44.14 -22.61 20.97
CA SER A 397 42.91 -21.86 21.32
C SER A 397 42.68 -20.57 20.52
N HIS A 398 43.62 -20.17 19.67
CA HIS A 398 43.55 -19.01 18.79
C HIS A 398 43.53 -19.37 17.29
N GLY A 399 43.92 -20.59 16.91
CA GLY A 399 44.00 -21.01 15.51
C GLY A 399 42.64 -21.15 14.82
N LEU A 400 41.69 -21.87 15.44
CA LEU A 400 40.36 -22.07 14.85
C LEU A 400 39.55 -20.75 14.73
N PRO A 401 39.50 -19.85 15.74
CA PRO A 401 38.86 -18.54 15.57
C PRO A 401 39.51 -17.69 14.49
N PHE A 402 40.84 -17.72 14.38
CA PHE A 402 41.57 -16.96 13.36
C PHE A 402 41.30 -17.52 11.94
N ALA A 403 41.30 -18.85 11.78
CA ALA A 403 40.94 -19.50 10.52
C ALA A 403 39.48 -19.24 10.12
N LEU A 404 38.54 -19.22 11.07
CA LEU A 404 37.15 -18.83 10.82
C LEU A 404 37.03 -17.35 10.48
N CYS A 405 37.77 -16.45 11.14
CA CYS A 405 37.81 -15.03 10.77
C CYS A 405 38.40 -14.83 9.36
N LEU A 406 39.47 -15.55 9.00
CA LEU A 406 40.04 -15.51 7.64
C LEU A 406 39.07 -16.09 6.60
N LEU A 407 38.36 -17.17 6.91
CA LEU A 407 37.34 -17.73 6.02
C LEU A 407 36.19 -16.74 5.84
N CYS A 408 35.65 -16.16 6.92
CA CYS A 408 34.61 -15.13 6.85
C CYS A 408 35.08 -13.87 6.12
N ALA A 409 36.33 -13.43 6.33
CA ALA A 409 36.90 -12.30 5.60
C ALA A 409 37.09 -12.62 4.12
N SER A 410 37.52 -13.83 3.77
CA SER A 410 37.65 -14.29 2.38
C SER A 410 36.29 -14.40 1.69
N LEU A 411 35.28 -14.97 2.37
CA LEU A 411 33.90 -15.02 1.89
C LEU A 411 33.29 -13.62 1.75
N PHE A 412 33.62 -12.70 2.66
CA PHE A 412 33.18 -11.30 2.58
C PHE A 412 33.86 -10.55 1.43
N VAL A 413 35.16 -10.74 1.20
CA VAL A 413 35.88 -10.19 0.05
C VAL A 413 35.37 -10.80 -1.26
N LEU A 414 35.07 -12.10 -1.28
CA LEU A 414 34.43 -12.77 -2.43
C LEU A 414 33.03 -12.21 -2.68
N ALA A 415 32.22 -11.95 -1.64
CA ALA A 415 30.90 -11.34 -1.77
C ALA A 415 30.96 -9.85 -2.21
N LEU A 416 31.99 -9.11 -1.80
CA LEU A 416 32.24 -7.74 -2.29
C LEU A 416 32.75 -7.71 -3.74
N ASN A 417 33.44 -8.76 -4.18
CA ASN A 417 33.95 -8.93 -5.54
C ASN A 417 33.02 -9.74 -6.45
N GLN A 418 31.90 -10.27 -5.93
CA GLN A 418 30.81 -10.74 -6.77
C GLN A 418 30.31 -9.54 -7.57
N GLU A 419 29.97 -9.78 -8.85
CA GLU A 419 29.27 -8.76 -9.62
C GLU A 419 27.97 -8.43 -8.88
N MET A 420 27.87 -7.23 -8.32
CA MET A 420 26.62 -6.69 -7.78
C MET A 420 25.70 -6.26 -8.94
N VAL A 421 25.50 -7.17 -9.89
CA VAL A 421 24.33 -7.18 -10.76
C VAL A 421 23.16 -7.47 -9.82
N PRO A 422 22.27 -6.50 -9.52
CA PRO A 422 21.03 -6.83 -8.84
C PRO A 422 20.34 -7.88 -9.70
N TYR A 423 20.04 -9.05 -9.11
CA TYR A 423 19.53 -10.20 -9.83
C TYR A 423 18.37 -9.75 -10.75
N PRO A 424 18.53 -9.84 -12.08
CA PRO A 424 18.02 -8.77 -12.95
C PRO A 424 16.49 -8.82 -13.00
N HIS A 425 15.81 -7.94 -12.28
CA HIS A 425 14.38 -7.70 -12.49
C HIS A 425 14.13 -7.04 -13.87
N ASP A 426 15.12 -6.29 -14.37
CA ASP A 426 15.18 -5.67 -15.70
C ASP A 426 16.02 -6.50 -16.68
N VAL A 427 15.72 -7.79 -16.84
CA VAL A 427 16.18 -8.49 -18.06
C VAL A 427 15.41 -7.89 -19.24
N LYS A 428 16.15 -7.26 -20.16
CA LYS A 428 15.58 -6.74 -21.40
C LYS A 428 14.92 -7.87 -22.19
N GLU A 429 13.74 -7.62 -22.75
CA GLU A 429 13.11 -8.56 -23.68
C GLU A 429 14.07 -8.91 -24.82
N PRO A 430 14.36 -10.21 -25.05
CA PRO A 430 15.19 -10.66 -26.15
C PRO A 430 14.75 -10.10 -27.50
N ARG A 431 15.71 -9.66 -28.31
CA ARG A 431 15.49 -9.13 -29.68
C ARG A 431 15.93 -10.12 -30.76
N SER A 432 16.69 -11.14 -30.39
CA SER A 432 17.16 -12.21 -31.26
C SER A 432 16.81 -13.60 -30.70
N VAL A 433 16.85 -14.62 -31.56
CA VAL A 433 16.62 -16.02 -31.15
C VAL A 433 17.73 -16.52 -30.23
N GLU A 434 18.94 -16.02 -30.45
CA GLU A 434 20.15 -16.24 -29.67
C GLU A 434 19.98 -15.66 -28.25
N GLU A 435 19.64 -14.37 -28.12
CA GLU A 435 19.34 -13.74 -26.81
C GLU A 435 18.21 -14.47 -26.06
N ALA A 436 17.19 -14.97 -26.77
CA ALA A 436 16.09 -15.69 -26.15
C ALA A 436 16.51 -17.06 -25.59
N ARG A 437 17.42 -17.76 -26.28
CA ARG A 437 18.01 -19.02 -25.79
C ARG A 437 18.95 -18.79 -24.62
N ASP A 438 19.83 -17.79 -24.73
CA ASP A 438 20.75 -17.42 -23.65
C ASP A 438 19.97 -17.03 -22.39
N LEU A 439 18.82 -16.36 -22.54
CA LEU A 439 17.91 -16.06 -21.44
C LEU A 439 17.28 -17.33 -20.82
N ILE A 440 16.85 -18.30 -21.62
CA ILE A 440 16.32 -19.58 -21.10
C ILE A 440 17.41 -20.35 -20.32
N PHE A 441 18.67 -20.34 -20.80
CA PHE A 441 19.77 -21.01 -20.10
C PHE A 441 20.21 -20.28 -18.82
N SER A 442 20.21 -18.95 -18.80
CA SER A 442 20.62 -18.15 -17.64
C SER A 442 19.52 -17.98 -16.59
N HIS A 443 18.25 -17.94 -16.99
CA HIS A 443 17.09 -17.77 -16.12
C HIS A 443 15.96 -18.76 -16.46
N PRO A 444 16.15 -20.07 -16.28
CA PRO A 444 15.21 -21.12 -16.73
C PRO A 444 13.84 -21.10 -16.05
N ALA A 445 13.70 -20.40 -14.92
CA ALA A 445 12.41 -20.20 -14.26
C ALA A 445 11.54 -19.10 -14.90
N ARG A 446 12.04 -18.35 -15.89
CA ARG A 446 11.34 -17.19 -16.45
C ARG A 446 10.61 -17.49 -17.76
N PRO A 447 9.29 -17.23 -17.85
CA PRO A 447 8.52 -17.54 -19.06
C PRO A 447 8.86 -16.66 -20.26
N ILE A 448 9.39 -15.45 -20.04
CA ILE A 448 9.61 -14.46 -21.12
C ILE A 448 10.61 -14.93 -22.18
N GLY A 449 11.63 -15.72 -21.80
CA GLY A 449 12.58 -16.31 -22.74
C GLY A 449 11.88 -17.26 -23.73
N HIS A 450 11.04 -18.15 -23.21
CA HIS A 450 10.22 -19.06 -24.02
C HIS A 450 9.20 -18.31 -24.90
N VAL A 451 8.50 -17.31 -24.35
CA VAL A 451 7.55 -16.47 -25.12
C VAL A 451 8.24 -15.76 -26.28
N MET A 452 9.43 -15.19 -26.06
CA MET A 452 10.16 -14.48 -27.11
C MET A 452 10.82 -15.43 -28.10
N LEU A 453 11.32 -16.60 -27.66
CA LEU A 453 11.80 -17.64 -28.57
C LEU A 453 10.68 -18.11 -29.52
N ALA A 454 9.49 -18.39 -29.00
CA ALA A 454 8.32 -18.79 -29.79
C ALA A 454 7.90 -17.73 -30.84
N ARG A 455 8.08 -16.44 -30.51
CA ARG A 455 7.71 -15.30 -31.38
C ARG A 455 8.77 -14.96 -32.41
N LEU A 456 10.03 -14.90 -32.03
CA LEU A 456 11.14 -14.52 -32.90
C LEU A 456 11.46 -15.64 -33.91
N ASP A 457 11.31 -16.91 -33.51
CA ASP A 457 11.47 -18.07 -34.39
C ASP A 457 10.18 -18.39 -35.19
N ALA A 458 9.10 -17.59 -35.07
CA ALA A 458 7.77 -17.93 -35.57
C ALA A 458 7.67 -18.17 -37.10
N ASN A 459 8.56 -17.56 -37.88
CA ASN A 459 8.64 -17.71 -39.34
C ASN A 459 9.62 -18.80 -39.79
N ARG A 460 10.37 -19.41 -38.87
CA ARG A 460 11.47 -20.37 -39.15
C ARG A 460 11.24 -21.73 -38.49
N ALA A 461 10.69 -21.75 -37.29
CA ALA A 461 10.38 -22.96 -36.54
C ALA A 461 9.01 -23.54 -36.89
N PRO A 462 8.87 -24.89 -36.95
CA PRO A 462 7.56 -25.54 -37.03
C PRO A 462 6.64 -25.11 -35.89
N LEU A 463 5.33 -25.01 -36.17
CA LEU A 463 4.33 -24.58 -35.20
C LEU A 463 4.29 -25.45 -33.93
N ARG A 464 4.64 -26.74 -34.05
CA ARG A 464 4.83 -27.64 -32.90
C ARG A 464 5.87 -27.12 -31.90
N ARG A 465 7.02 -26.60 -32.38
CA ARG A 465 8.05 -26.07 -31.49
C ARG A 465 7.57 -24.81 -30.78
N GLN A 466 6.91 -23.89 -31.51
CA GLN A 466 6.30 -22.69 -30.94
C GLN A 466 5.31 -23.06 -29.82
N LEU A 467 4.52 -24.12 -30.04
CA LEU A 467 3.58 -24.64 -29.05
C LEU A 467 4.28 -25.21 -27.80
N GLU A 468 5.38 -25.95 -27.97
CA GLU A 468 6.19 -26.49 -26.87
C GLU A 468 6.80 -25.36 -26.00
N GLU A 469 7.28 -24.29 -26.61
CA GLU A 469 7.77 -23.09 -25.88
C GLU A 469 6.63 -22.36 -25.14
N TYR A 470 5.46 -22.15 -25.76
CA TYR A 470 4.31 -21.55 -25.06
C TYR A 470 3.76 -22.45 -23.94
N ALA A 471 3.82 -23.77 -24.09
CA ALA A 471 3.47 -24.71 -23.03
C ALA A 471 4.44 -24.59 -21.84
N ALA A 472 5.75 -24.48 -22.09
CA ALA A 472 6.75 -24.24 -21.04
C ALA A 472 6.51 -22.90 -20.32
N ALA A 473 6.27 -21.82 -21.07
CA ALA A 473 5.91 -20.52 -20.49
C ALA A 473 4.63 -20.59 -19.63
N SER A 474 3.58 -21.26 -20.12
CA SER A 474 2.31 -21.42 -19.38
C SER A 474 2.44 -22.37 -18.19
N TRP A 475 3.44 -23.24 -18.16
CA TRP A 475 3.75 -24.11 -17.01
C TRP A 475 4.54 -23.36 -15.93
N LEU A 476 5.37 -22.39 -16.31
CA LEU A 476 6.08 -21.48 -15.40
C LEU A 476 5.13 -20.46 -14.76
N GLU A 477 4.21 -19.86 -15.54
CA GLU A 477 3.26 -18.85 -15.05
C GLU A 477 1.79 -19.16 -15.46
N PRO A 478 1.14 -20.16 -14.85
CA PRO A 478 -0.16 -20.70 -15.28
C PRO A 478 -1.36 -19.79 -15.05
N THR A 479 -1.18 -18.72 -14.24
CA THR A 479 -2.20 -17.71 -14.00
C THR A 479 -2.16 -16.57 -15.01
N ASN A 480 -1.04 -16.37 -15.73
CA ASN A 480 -0.86 -15.21 -16.60
C ASN A 480 -1.72 -15.32 -17.88
N PRO A 481 -2.73 -14.45 -18.05
CA PRO A 481 -3.67 -14.57 -19.15
C PRO A 481 -2.98 -14.37 -20.50
N TYR A 482 -1.99 -13.48 -20.60
CA TYR A 482 -1.32 -13.20 -21.86
C TYR A 482 -0.55 -14.41 -22.40
N ILE A 483 0.17 -15.13 -21.53
CA ILE A 483 0.90 -16.34 -21.90
C ILE A 483 -0.09 -17.45 -22.27
N ARG A 484 -1.15 -17.61 -21.47
CA ARG A 484 -2.16 -18.65 -21.65
C ARG A 484 -3.01 -18.45 -22.91
N ASP A 485 -3.33 -17.20 -23.24
CA ASP A 485 -4.01 -16.80 -24.47
C ASP A 485 -3.16 -17.09 -25.71
N LEU A 486 -1.84 -16.86 -25.65
CA LEU A 486 -0.89 -17.20 -26.73
C LEU A 486 -0.76 -18.72 -26.92
N TYR A 487 -0.77 -19.48 -25.82
CA TYR A 487 -0.77 -20.93 -25.86
C TYR A 487 -2.07 -21.47 -26.48
N ALA A 488 -3.23 -20.97 -26.05
CA ALA A 488 -4.54 -21.31 -26.62
C ALA A 488 -4.64 -20.98 -28.12
N ALA A 489 -4.19 -19.79 -28.54
CA ALA A 489 -4.15 -19.41 -29.95
C ALA A 489 -3.24 -20.33 -30.79
N SER A 490 -2.15 -20.82 -30.20
CA SER A 490 -1.24 -21.78 -30.85
C SER A 490 -1.85 -23.18 -30.95
N LEU A 491 -2.65 -23.60 -29.96
CA LEU A 491 -3.45 -24.83 -30.01
C LEU A 491 -4.51 -24.77 -31.11
N LEU A 492 -5.25 -23.66 -31.25
CA LEU A 492 -6.22 -23.45 -32.34
C LEU A 492 -5.54 -23.56 -33.72
N ARG A 493 -4.39 -22.91 -33.92
CA ARG A 493 -3.61 -23.00 -35.18
C ARG A 493 -3.11 -24.42 -35.49
N MET A 494 -3.00 -25.29 -34.48
CA MET A 494 -2.65 -26.71 -34.61
C MET A 494 -3.89 -27.63 -34.78
N GLY A 495 -5.11 -27.09 -34.81
CA GLY A 495 -6.36 -27.87 -34.86
C GLY A 495 -6.72 -28.57 -33.54
N ARG A 496 -6.07 -28.22 -32.43
CA ARG A 496 -6.28 -28.82 -31.09
C ARG A 496 -7.36 -28.04 -30.33
N GLU A 497 -8.56 -27.98 -30.90
CA GLU A 497 -9.64 -27.08 -30.46
C GLU A 497 -10.06 -27.32 -28.99
N GLU A 498 -10.31 -28.56 -28.58
CA GLU A 498 -10.72 -28.84 -27.19
C GLU A 498 -9.69 -28.38 -26.15
N GLU A 499 -8.40 -28.48 -26.46
CA GLU A 499 -7.33 -28.05 -25.58
C GLU A 499 -7.28 -26.52 -25.53
N ALA A 500 -7.40 -25.85 -26.68
CA ALA A 500 -7.49 -24.40 -26.71
C ALA A 500 -8.67 -23.85 -25.91
N LEU A 501 -9.86 -24.47 -26.02
CA LEU A 501 -11.04 -24.09 -25.26
C LEU A 501 -10.82 -24.27 -23.75
N ARG A 502 -10.18 -25.36 -23.31
CA ARG A 502 -9.79 -25.54 -21.89
C ARG A 502 -8.84 -24.44 -21.41
N GLU A 503 -7.88 -24.02 -22.25
CA GLU A 503 -6.97 -22.93 -21.89
C GLU A 503 -7.63 -21.56 -21.91
N ILE A 504 -8.61 -21.30 -22.80
CA ILE A 504 -9.44 -20.08 -22.80
C ILE A 504 -10.29 -20.02 -21.52
N THR A 505 -10.99 -21.10 -21.16
CA THR A 505 -11.75 -21.18 -19.91
C THR A 505 -10.85 -20.97 -18.70
N GLY A 506 -9.65 -21.56 -18.69
CA GLY A 506 -8.65 -21.35 -17.66
C GLY A 506 -8.18 -19.89 -17.58
N SER A 507 -7.86 -19.28 -18.71
CA SER A 507 -7.37 -17.90 -18.81
C SER A 507 -8.41 -16.90 -18.27
N ALA A 508 -9.66 -17.00 -18.73
CA ALA A 508 -10.78 -16.17 -18.25
C ALA A 508 -11.11 -16.41 -16.76
N PHE A 509 -10.92 -17.64 -16.26
CA PHE A 509 -11.05 -17.95 -14.85
C PHE A 509 -9.94 -17.33 -13.99
N HIS A 510 -8.68 -17.41 -14.43
CA HIS A 510 -7.56 -16.84 -13.68
C HIS A 510 -7.50 -15.32 -13.80
N SER A 511 -7.95 -14.71 -14.90
CA SER A 511 -8.02 -13.26 -15.06
C SER A 511 -9.44 -12.83 -15.44
N PRO A 512 -10.35 -12.65 -14.47
CA PRO A 512 -11.73 -12.23 -14.75
C PRO A 512 -11.80 -10.73 -15.08
N SER A 513 -11.17 -10.31 -16.19
CA SER A 513 -11.22 -8.96 -16.73
C SER A 513 -11.27 -8.99 -18.25
N LEU A 514 -12.17 -8.21 -18.86
CA LEU A 514 -12.17 -8.06 -20.32
C LEU A 514 -10.87 -7.43 -20.84
N SER A 515 -10.21 -6.56 -20.06
CA SER A 515 -9.05 -5.77 -20.53
C SER A 515 -7.74 -6.53 -20.61
N THR A 516 -7.61 -7.66 -19.90
CA THR A 516 -6.37 -8.46 -19.87
C THR A 516 -6.25 -9.41 -21.06
N HIS A 517 -7.38 -9.78 -21.68
CA HIS A 517 -7.42 -10.65 -22.85
C HIS A 517 -7.43 -9.85 -24.16
N SER A 518 -6.39 -10.02 -24.99
CA SER A 518 -6.27 -9.30 -26.25
C SER A 518 -7.43 -9.56 -27.23
N TYR A 519 -7.97 -10.78 -27.25
CA TYR A 519 -9.07 -11.18 -28.14
C TYR A 519 -10.46 -10.70 -27.68
N LEU A 520 -10.63 -10.29 -26.42
CA LEU A 520 -11.87 -9.70 -25.91
C LEU A 520 -11.97 -8.18 -26.16
N ASN A 521 -10.90 -7.57 -26.66
CA ASN A 521 -10.81 -6.15 -26.96
C ASN A 521 -10.76 -5.88 -28.46
N GLY A 522 -11.38 -4.76 -28.87
CA GLY A 522 -11.38 -4.34 -30.27
C GLY A 522 -12.14 -5.30 -31.21
N ARG A 523 -11.66 -5.40 -32.46
CA ARG A 523 -12.37 -6.12 -33.53
C ARG A 523 -12.32 -7.65 -33.41
N SER A 524 -11.30 -8.20 -32.74
CA SER A 524 -11.10 -9.65 -32.60
C SER A 524 -12.30 -10.37 -31.98
N PHE A 525 -12.95 -9.73 -31.01
CA PHE A 525 -14.13 -10.27 -30.30
C PHE A 525 -15.27 -10.71 -31.23
N PHE A 526 -15.49 -10.00 -32.34
CA PHE A 526 -16.55 -10.33 -33.28
C PHE A 526 -16.29 -11.64 -34.05
N TRP A 527 -15.01 -11.99 -34.24
CA TRP A 527 -14.57 -13.17 -34.98
C TRP A 527 -14.47 -14.44 -34.13
N LEU A 528 -14.58 -14.33 -32.79
CA LEU A 528 -14.63 -15.50 -31.90
C LEU A 528 -15.84 -16.38 -32.24
N SER A 529 -15.60 -17.68 -32.32
CA SER A 529 -16.63 -18.70 -32.51
C SER A 529 -17.60 -18.76 -31.32
N ALA A 530 -18.72 -19.47 -31.49
CA ALA A 530 -19.65 -19.74 -30.39
C ALA A 530 -19.00 -20.58 -29.27
N ALA A 531 -18.09 -21.49 -29.62
CA ALA A 531 -17.36 -22.33 -28.66
C ALA A 531 -16.38 -21.49 -27.82
N GLU A 532 -15.59 -20.62 -28.44
CA GLU A 532 -14.67 -19.71 -27.72
C GLU A 532 -15.43 -18.75 -26.81
N LYS A 533 -16.53 -18.14 -27.29
CA LYS A 533 -17.39 -17.27 -26.46
C LYS A 533 -17.96 -18.03 -25.25
N LYS A 534 -18.35 -19.29 -25.43
CA LYS A 534 -18.84 -20.16 -24.34
C LYS A 534 -17.72 -20.51 -23.34
N ALA A 535 -16.51 -20.81 -23.80
CA ALA A 535 -15.36 -21.06 -22.93
C ALA A 535 -15.02 -19.86 -22.04
N VAL A 536 -15.03 -18.64 -22.60
CA VAL A 536 -14.87 -17.38 -21.84
C VAL A 536 -15.98 -17.21 -20.80
N GLU A 537 -17.25 -17.45 -21.18
CA GLU A 537 -18.40 -17.38 -20.27
C GLU A 537 -18.27 -18.37 -19.11
N GLU A 538 -17.85 -19.61 -19.37
CA GLU A 538 -17.60 -20.63 -18.34
C GLU A 538 -16.47 -20.23 -17.38
N GLY A 539 -15.38 -19.65 -17.89
CA GLY A 539 -14.27 -19.15 -17.08
C GLY A 539 -14.71 -18.03 -16.13
N PHE A 540 -15.40 -17.02 -16.65
CA PHE A 540 -15.94 -15.92 -15.85
C PHE A 540 -17.03 -16.38 -14.86
N LYS A 541 -17.89 -17.33 -15.23
CA LYS A 541 -18.86 -17.95 -14.29
C LYS A 541 -18.15 -18.66 -13.14
N LYS A 542 -17.08 -19.40 -13.42
CA LYS A 542 -16.29 -20.07 -12.38
C LYS A 542 -15.60 -19.07 -11.45
N ALA A 543 -15.02 -18.00 -12.00
CA ALA A 543 -14.42 -16.92 -11.20
C ALA A 543 -15.46 -16.21 -10.31
N SER A 544 -16.67 -15.98 -10.82
CA SER A 544 -17.79 -15.44 -10.05
C SER A 544 -18.25 -16.39 -8.93
N ALA A 545 -18.31 -17.69 -9.19
CA ALA A 545 -18.67 -18.71 -8.18
C ALA A 545 -17.63 -18.79 -7.05
N GLU A 546 -16.35 -18.67 -7.37
CA GLU A 546 -15.24 -18.57 -6.41
C GLU A 546 -15.07 -17.17 -5.79
N LYS A 547 -15.96 -16.21 -6.12
CA LYS A 547 -15.98 -14.83 -5.61
C LYS A 547 -14.68 -14.04 -5.87
N HIS A 548 -14.06 -14.25 -7.02
CA HIS A 548 -12.91 -13.43 -7.43
C HIS A 548 -13.34 -11.96 -7.57
N PRO A 549 -12.52 -10.98 -7.11
CA PRO A 549 -12.84 -9.55 -7.23
C PRO A 549 -13.17 -9.13 -8.67
N GLY A 550 -14.25 -8.37 -8.85
CA GLY A 550 -14.69 -7.85 -10.16
C GLY A 550 -15.30 -8.88 -11.12
N ALA A 551 -15.41 -10.17 -10.75
CA ALA A 551 -15.84 -11.21 -11.68
C ALA A 551 -17.32 -11.11 -12.09
N ILE A 552 -18.20 -10.58 -11.22
CA ILE A 552 -19.62 -10.37 -11.53
C ILE A 552 -19.75 -9.25 -12.55
N GLU A 553 -19.02 -8.15 -12.35
CA GLU A 553 -18.97 -6.98 -13.22
C GLU A 553 -18.38 -7.34 -14.59
N THR A 554 -17.31 -8.14 -14.62
CA THR A 554 -16.72 -8.64 -15.88
C THR A 554 -17.67 -9.56 -16.64
N LEU A 555 -18.33 -10.52 -15.97
CA LEU A 555 -19.29 -11.41 -16.62
C LEU A 555 -20.52 -10.63 -17.13
N ALA A 556 -21.00 -9.64 -16.37
CA ALA A 556 -22.06 -8.75 -16.81
C ALA A 556 -21.65 -7.90 -18.03
N ALA A 557 -20.43 -7.35 -18.04
CA ALA A 557 -19.89 -6.61 -19.18
C ALA A 557 -19.67 -7.50 -20.41
N PHE A 558 -19.31 -8.78 -20.20
CA PHE A 558 -19.26 -9.79 -21.26
C PHE A 558 -20.66 -10.03 -21.86
N TYR A 559 -21.68 -10.24 -21.03
CA TYR A 559 -23.07 -10.39 -21.48
C TYR A 559 -23.60 -9.17 -22.24
N GLU A 560 -23.28 -7.96 -21.78
CA GLU A 560 -23.59 -6.72 -22.50
C GLU A 560 -22.91 -6.68 -23.88
N ARG A 561 -21.64 -7.12 -23.98
CA ARG A 561 -20.91 -7.16 -25.25
C ARG A 561 -21.47 -8.18 -26.25
N VAL A 562 -22.01 -9.32 -25.78
CA VAL A 562 -22.72 -10.30 -26.64
C VAL A 562 -24.22 -9.98 -26.80
N GLY A 563 -24.75 -8.92 -26.19
CA GLY A 563 -26.16 -8.53 -26.26
C GLY A 563 -27.13 -9.41 -25.44
N ARG A 564 -26.63 -10.24 -24.52
CA ARG A 564 -27.43 -11.16 -23.68
C ARG A 564 -27.91 -10.48 -22.40
N PHE A 565 -28.70 -9.42 -22.56
CA PHE A 565 -29.18 -8.59 -21.44
C PHE A 565 -30.03 -9.35 -20.40
N SER A 566 -30.76 -10.40 -20.79
CA SER A 566 -31.52 -11.24 -19.85
C SER A 566 -30.61 -12.01 -18.89
N ASP A 567 -29.49 -12.56 -19.39
CA ASP A 567 -28.52 -13.27 -18.56
C ASP A 567 -27.71 -12.30 -17.68
N GLN A 568 -27.43 -11.09 -18.19
CA GLN A 568 -26.86 -9.98 -17.40
C GLN A 568 -27.77 -9.63 -16.22
N ALA A 569 -29.09 -9.55 -16.44
CA ALA A 569 -30.05 -9.22 -15.40
C ALA A 569 -30.17 -10.33 -14.34
N LEU A 570 -30.26 -11.60 -14.77
CA LEU A 570 -30.34 -12.75 -13.88
C LEU A 570 -29.08 -12.88 -13.00
N LEU A 571 -27.89 -12.65 -13.57
CA LEU A 571 -26.63 -12.63 -12.82
C LEU A 571 -26.65 -11.61 -11.69
N TYR A 572 -27.09 -10.37 -11.96
CA TYR A 572 -27.18 -9.34 -10.94
C TYR A 572 -28.26 -9.65 -9.89
N GLU A 573 -29.38 -10.25 -10.29
CA GLU A 573 -30.44 -10.70 -9.38
C GLU A 573 -29.94 -11.80 -8.42
N GLU A 574 -29.26 -12.84 -8.93
CA GLU A 574 -28.62 -13.88 -8.11
C GLU A 574 -27.53 -13.31 -7.18
N ALA A 575 -26.72 -12.38 -7.67
CA ALA A 575 -25.71 -11.70 -6.86
C ALA A 575 -26.35 -10.91 -5.71
N ALA A 576 -27.44 -10.18 -5.98
CA ALA A 576 -28.19 -9.43 -4.98
C ALA A 576 -28.82 -10.32 -3.89
N GLN A 577 -29.23 -11.55 -4.22
CA GLN A 577 -29.70 -12.52 -3.23
C GLN A 577 -28.60 -12.97 -2.26
N ARG A 578 -27.35 -13.00 -2.72
CA ARG A 578 -26.16 -13.42 -1.93
C ARG A 578 -25.44 -12.26 -1.24
N ALA A 579 -25.82 -11.01 -1.54
CA ALA A 579 -25.23 -9.81 -0.96
C ALA A 579 -25.71 -9.58 0.49
N ASN A 580 -24.76 -9.40 1.40
CA ASN A 580 -25.03 -9.21 2.83
C ASN A 580 -25.21 -7.74 3.22
N ASP A 581 -24.65 -6.80 2.46
CA ASP A 581 -24.73 -5.37 2.73
C ASP A 581 -25.84 -4.71 1.90
N VAL A 582 -26.55 -3.77 2.53
CA VAL A 582 -27.71 -3.10 1.92
C VAL A 582 -27.33 -2.28 0.68
N ALA A 583 -26.16 -1.64 0.69
CA ALA A 583 -25.71 -0.78 -0.40
C ALA A 583 -25.37 -1.58 -1.67
N GLY A 584 -24.54 -2.62 -1.55
CA GLY A 584 -24.20 -3.54 -2.63
C GLY A 584 -25.43 -4.29 -3.16
N LYS A 585 -26.32 -4.76 -2.26
CA LYS A 585 -27.59 -5.38 -2.65
C LYS A 585 -28.47 -4.44 -3.47
N THR A 586 -28.62 -3.19 -3.03
CA THR A 586 -29.37 -2.16 -3.76
C THR A 586 -28.73 -1.88 -5.13
N MET A 587 -27.41 -1.71 -5.19
CA MET A 587 -26.68 -1.48 -6.45
C MET A 587 -26.88 -2.63 -7.45
N LEU A 588 -26.78 -3.88 -7.00
CA LEU A 588 -26.98 -5.05 -7.84
C LEU A 588 -28.43 -5.15 -8.35
N LEU A 589 -29.44 -4.85 -7.51
CA LEU A 589 -30.84 -4.78 -7.95
C LEU A 589 -31.10 -3.65 -8.95
N VAL A 590 -30.46 -2.48 -8.78
CA VAL A 590 -30.52 -1.40 -9.76
C VAL A 590 -29.92 -1.83 -11.10
N ASN A 591 -28.76 -2.50 -11.07
CA ASN A 591 -28.12 -3.02 -12.29
C ASN A 591 -28.95 -4.14 -12.96
N ALA A 592 -29.58 -5.02 -12.18
CA ALA A 592 -30.53 -6.03 -12.68
C ALA A 592 -31.72 -5.36 -13.38
N GLY A 593 -32.31 -4.33 -12.77
CA GLY A 593 -33.40 -3.54 -13.36
C GLY A 593 -33.03 -2.86 -14.67
N VAL A 594 -31.82 -2.25 -14.74
CA VAL A 594 -31.29 -1.66 -15.98
C VAL A 594 -31.11 -2.72 -17.07
N ALA A 595 -30.57 -3.90 -16.72
CA ALA A 595 -30.36 -5.00 -17.65
C ALA A 595 -31.69 -5.60 -18.15
N TYR A 596 -32.68 -5.82 -17.27
CA TYR A 596 -34.03 -6.25 -17.67
C TYR A 596 -34.71 -5.20 -18.58
N GLY A 597 -34.54 -3.90 -18.30
CA GLY A 597 -35.05 -2.83 -19.18
C GLY A 597 -34.43 -2.89 -20.59
N ARG A 598 -33.12 -3.11 -20.70
CA ARG A 598 -32.43 -3.33 -21.97
C ARG A 598 -32.87 -4.63 -22.67
N ALA A 599 -33.18 -5.67 -21.91
CA ALA A 599 -33.78 -6.90 -22.40
C ALA A 599 -35.26 -6.76 -22.84
N LYS A 600 -35.87 -5.57 -22.67
CA LYS A 600 -37.30 -5.29 -22.88
C LYS A 600 -38.23 -6.09 -21.94
N ALA A 601 -37.70 -6.64 -20.84
CA ALA A 601 -38.45 -7.32 -19.80
C ALA A 601 -38.93 -6.29 -18.76
N GLU A 602 -39.84 -5.40 -19.17
CA GLU A 602 -40.20 -4.19 -18.43
C GLU A 602 -40.79 -4.46 -17.04
N GLU A 603 -41.66 -5.47 -16.90
CA GLU A 603 -42.26 -5.87 -15.62
C GLU A 603 -41.18 -6.26 -14.59
N LYS A 604 -40.21 -7.08 -15.00
CA LYS A 604 -39.05 -7.45 -14.16
C LYS A 604 -38.14 -6.26 -13.87
N ALA A 605 -38.00 -5.33 -14.82
CA ALA A 605 -37.22 -4.11 -14.60
C ALA A 605 -37.84 -3.25 -13.48
N VAL A 606 -39.15 -3.08 -13.50
CA VAL A 606 -39.90 -2.40 -12.43
C VAL A 606 -39.79 -3.15 -11.11
N GLU A 607 -39.98 -4.48 -11.11
CA GLU A 607 -39.90 -5.33 -9.93
C GLU A 607 -38.53 -5.22 -9.22
N MET A 608 -37.42 -5.32 -9.97
CA MET A 608 -36.07 -5.21 -9.40
C MET A 608 -35.78 -3.81 -8.83
N LEU A 609 -36.27 -2.75 -9.50
CA LEU A 609 -36.06 -1.37 -9.03
C LEU A 609 -36.93 -1.04 -7.81
N GLN A 610 -38.16 -1.54 -7.73
CA GLN A 610 -38.99 -1.45 -6.53
C GLN A 610 -38.39 -2.25 -5.36
N LYS A 611 -37.82 -3.43 -5.61
CA LYS A 611 -37.02 -4.16 -4.61
C LYS A 611 -35.81 -3.34 -4.16
N ALA A 612 -35.11 -2.65 -5.06
CA ALA A 612 -33.99 -1.78 -4.70
C ALA A 612 -34.43 -0.63 -3.78
N ILE A 613 -35.58 0.00 -4.07
CA ILE A 613 -36.19 1.02 -3.21
C ILE A 613 -36.52 0.44 -1.83
N SER A 614 -37.17 -0.72 -1.75
CA SER A 614 -37.56 -1.27 -0.43
C SER A 614 -36.37 -1.70 0.44
N PHE A 615 -35.22 -2.05 -0.15
CA PHE A 615 -33.98 -2.27 0.61
C PHE A 615 -33.26 -0.98 1.03
N ASN A 616 -33.25 0.06 0.20
CA ASN A 616 -32.66 1.36 0.54
C ASN A 616 -33.54 2.52 0.01
N PRO A 617 -34.57 2.94 0.76
CA PRO A 617 -35.55 3.92 0.28
C PRO A 617 -34.97 5.32 0.02
N LYS A 618 -33.73 5.59 0.45
CA LYS A 618 -33.05 6.88 0.26
C LYS A 618 -32.15 6.93 -0.98
N GLU A 619 -31.95 5.80 -1.64
CA GLU A 619 -31.02 5.69 -2.78
C GLU A 619 -31.66 6.21 -4.06
N LEU A 620 -31.19 7.37 -4.53
CA LEU A 620 -31.70 8.05 -5.72
C LEU A 620 -31.62 7.19 -6.99
N GLY A 621 -30.63 6.28 -7.06
CA GLY A 621 -30.39 5.46 -8.24
C GLY A 621 -31.62 4.69 -8.72
N ALA A 622 -32.39 4.09 -7.81
CA ALA A 622 -33.54 3.26 -8.18
C ALA A 622 -34.71 4.10 -8.73
N TYR A 623 -35.10 5.18 -8.05
CA TYR A 623 -36.10 6.14 -8.52
C TYR A 623 -35.72 6.72 -9.89
N HIS A 624 -34.45 7.14 -10.04
CA HIS A 624 -33.95 7.67 -11.31
C HIS A 624 -34.06 6.65 -12.45
N ARG A 625 -33.75 5.37 -12.23
CA ARG A 625 -33.90 4.34 -13.27
C ARG A 625 -35.37 4.07 -13.60
N LEU A 626 -36.27 4.01 -12.63
CA LEU A 626 -37.72 3.85 -12.89
C LEU A 626 -38.26 5.00 -13.76
N VAL A 627 -37.99 6.25 -13.37
CA VAL A 627 -38.43 7.42 -14.16
C VAL A 627 -37.80 7.39 -15.55
N THR A 628 -36.49 7.21 -15.68
CA THR A 628 -35.81 7.37 -16.99
C THR A 628 -35.91 6.19 -17.94
N LEU A 629 -36.09 4.96 -17.45
CA LEU A 629 -36.18 3.76 -18.29
C LEU A 629 -37.63 3.30 -18.55
N ILE A 630 -38.56 3.58 -17.64
CA ILE A 630 -39.93 3.02 -17.67
C ILE A 630 -40.95 4.15 -17.91
N TYR A 631 -41.13 5.04 -16.94
CA TYR A 631 -42.28 5.95 -16.93
C TYR A 631 -42.14 7.15 -17.87
N ALA A 632 -40.95 7.76 -17.98
CA ALA A 632 -40.75 8.89 -18.90
C ALA A 632 -40.85 8.50 -20.39
N PRO A 633 -40.35 7.32 -20.85
CA PRO A 633 -40.65 6.80 -22.19
C PRO A 633 -42.14 6.56 -22.45
N ARG A 634 -42.89 6.10 -21.43
CA ARG A 634 -44.36 5.95 -21.47
C ARG A 634 -45.13 7.27 -21.46
N LYS A 635 -44.47 8.38 -21.09
CA LYS A 635 -45.09 9.68 -20.73
C LYS A 635 -46.10 9.60 -19.59
N ASP A 636 -45.94 8.61 -18.71
CA ASP A 636 -46.79 8.38 -17.54
C ASP A 636 -46.40 9.36 -16.43
N PHE A 637 -46.84 10.61 -16.58
CA PHE A 637 -46.39 11.70 -15.71
C PHE A 637 -46.98 11.64 -14.30
N GLU A 638 -48.22 11.15 -14.17
CA GLU A 638 -48.86 10.87 -12.88
C GLU A 638 -48.00 9.88 -12.07
N LYS A 639 -47.56 8.77 -12.68
CA LYS A 639 -46.73 7.80 -11.97
C LYS A 639 -45.33 8.32 -11.62
N ILE A 640 -44.79 9.26 -12.40
CA ILE A 640 -43.52 9.94 -12.09
C ILE A 640 -43.70 10.88 -10.89
N GLN A 641 -44.82 11.62 -10.80
CA GLN A 641 -45.12 12.45 -9.64
C GLN A 641 -45.28 11.60 -8.37
N GLU A 642 -46.08 10.52 -8.41
CA GLU A 642 -46.24 9.60 -7.28
C GLU A 642 -44.90 9.07 -6.79
N LEU A 643 -44.05 8.57 -7.69
CA LEU A 643 -42.76 7.98 -7.35
C LEU A 643 -41.75 9.01 -6.80
N VAL A 644 -41.82 10.26 -7.26
CA VAL A 644 -41.00 11.36 -6.74
C VAL A 644 -41.45 11.77 -5.34
N LEU A 645 -42.76 11.85 -5.09
CA LEU A 645 -43.31 12.11 -3.76
C LEU A 645 -42.96 10.97 -2.78
N GLU A 646 -43.14 9.71 -3.20
CA GLU A 646 -42.74 8.52 -2.44
C GLU A 646 -41.25 8.60 -2.04
N GLY A 647 -40.37 8.96 -2.98
CA GLY A 647 -38.95 9.11 -2.70
C GLY A 647 -38.62 10.23 -1.72
N ILE A 648 -39.34 11.35 -1.77
CA ILE A 648 -39.19 12.46 -0.83
C ILE A 648 -39.64 12.04 0.57
N ASP A 649 -40.79 11.37 0.69
CA ASP A 649 -41.34 10.88 1.96
C ASP A 649 -40.47 9.78 2.59
N ASN A 650 -39.88 8.91 1.76
CA ASN A 650 -38.87 7.93 2.16
C ASN A 650 -37.53 8.56 2.59
N GLY A 651 -37.36 9.88 2.40
CA GLY A 651 -36.18 10.63 2.82
C GLY A 651 -34.99 10.54 1.87
N ALA A 652 -35.22 10.25 0.58
CA ALA A 652 -34.25 10.51 -0.47
C ALA A 652 -34.12 12.03 -0.73
N ASP A 653 -33.08 12.45 -1.44
CA ASP A 653 -32.74 13.88 -1.60
C ASP A 653 -33.81 14.66 -2.39
N PRO A 654 -34.58 15.59 -1.77
CA PRO A 654 -35.70 16.24 -2.45
C PRO A 654 -35.25 17.17 -3.58
N PHE A 655 -34.06 17.75 -3.47
CA PHE A 655 -33.47 18.56 -4.54
C PHE A 655 -33.28 17.73 -5.82
N SER A 656 -32.58 16.61 -5.72
CA SER A 656 -32.29 15.72 -6.86
C SER A 656 -33.55 15.11 -7.48
N LEU A 657 -34.54 14.72 -6.65
CA LEU A 657 -35.80 14.18 -7.14
C LEU A 657 -36.67 15.23 -7.85
N ASN A 658 -36.68 16.48 -7.38
CA ASN A 658 -37.39 17.57 -8.07
C ASN A 658 -36.70 17.96 -9.40
N LEU A 659 -35.37 17.89 -9.51
CA LEU A 659 -34.69 18.06 -10.80
C LEU A 659 -35.06 16.96 -11.80
N LEU A 660 -35.09 15.70 -11.34
CA LEU A 660 -35.55 14.56 -12.14
C LEU A 660 -37.01 14.73 -12.61
N LEU A 661 -37.90 15.18 -11.72
CA LEU A 661 -39.30 15.48 -12.05
C LEU A 661 -39.40 16.57 -13.12
N ALA A 662 -38.60 17.64 -13.01
CA ALA A 662 -38.60 18.75 -13.97
C ALA A 662 -38.19 18.32 -15.38
N GLU A 663 -37.15 17.49 -15.51
CA GLU A 663 -36.74 16.94 -16.80
C GLU A 663 -37.79 15.98 -17.37
N ALA A 664 -38.39 15.14 -16.53
CA ALA A 664 -39.42 14.20 -16.95
C ALA A 664 -40.70 14.90 -17.41
N ALA A 665 -41.16 15.93 -16.68
CA ALA A 665 -42.30 16.77 -17.04
C ALA A 665 -42.13 17.41 -18.42
N GLN A 666 -40.94 17.96 -18.71
CA GLN A 666 -40.66 18.54 -20.02
C GLN A 666 -40.74 17.49 -21.14
N ARG A 667 -40.24 16.27 -20.92
CA ARG A 667 -40.29 15.17 -21.91
C ARG A 667 -41.71 14.63 -22.11
N ALA A 668 -42.55 14.66 -21.07
CA ALA A 668 -43.97 14.34 -21.16
C ALA A 668 -44.76 15.39 -21.96
N GLY A 669 -44.30 16.65 -21.95
CA GLY A 669 -44.95 17.78 -22.63
C GLY A 669 -45.64 18.76 -21.69
N SER A 670 -45.36 18.71 -20.39
CA SER A 670 -45.95 19.54 -19.33
C SER A 670 -44.97 20.63 -18.85
N PRO A 671 -44.90 21.80 -19.52
CA PRO A 671 -43.95 22.86 -19.16
C PRO A 671 -44.28 23.56 -17.82
N ASP A 672 -45.55 23.53 -17.39
CA ASP A 672 -46.00 24.12 -16.12
C ASP A 672 -45.65 23.22 -14.93
N ASP A 673 -45.76 21.91 -15.06
CA ASP A 673 -45.27 20.98 -14.03
C ASP A 673 -43.74 20.99 -13.96
N SER A 674 -43.05 21.13 -15.09
CA SER A 674 -41.61 21.33 -15.13
C SER A 674 -41.20 22.62 -14.39
N LYS A 675 -41.97 23.71 -14.57
CA LYS A 675 -41.80 24.96 -13.81
C LYS A 675 -42.02 24.74 -12.31
N ALA A 676 -43.06 24.02 -11.91
CA ALA A 676 -43.37 23.74 -10.52
C ALA A 676 -42.24 22.94 -9.85
N ALA A 677 -41.77 21.86 -10.49
CA ALA A 677 -40.66 21.04 -10.01
C ALA A 677 -39.34 21.82 -9.89
N LEU A 678 -38.99 22.66 -10.88
CA LEU A 678 -37.85 23.58 -10.75
C LEU A 678 -38.06 24.59 -9.60
N SER A 679 -39.26 25.13 -9.41
CA SER A 679 -39.50 26.06 -8.29
C SER A 679 -39.29 25.39 -6.92
N ALA A 680 -39.70 24.13 -6.77
CA ALA A 680 -39.45 23.32 -5.56
C ALA A 680 -37.95 23.03 -5.37
N ALA A 681 -37.24 22.60 -6.43
CA ALA A 681 -35.79 22.41 -6.38
C ALA A 681 -35.03 23.70 -6.00
N ARG A 682 -35.47 24.88 -6.47
CA ARG A 682 -34.85 26.16 -6.10
C ARG A 682 -35.11 26.54 -4.64
N ALA A 683 -36.28 26.22 -4.10
CA ALA A 683 -36.58 26.39 -2.67
C ALA A 683 -35.65 25.55 -1.78
N GLU A 684 -35.32 24.32 -2.20
CA GLU A 684 -34.33 23.46 -1.53
C GLU A 684 -32.93 24.10 -1.49
N ILE A 685 -32.46 24.73 -2.58
CA ILE A 685 -31.17 25.46 -2.58
C ILE A 685 -31.18 26.56 -1.51
N ALA A 686 -32.24 27.37 -1.47
CA ALA A 686 -32.38 28.45 -0.50
C ALA A 686 -32.45 27.95 0.95
N GLN A 687 -33.09 26.79 1.19
CA GLN A 687 -33.14 26.18 2.53
C GLN A 687 -31.76 25.63 2.96
N ARG A 688 -31.02 25.00 2.04
CA ARG A 688 -29.68 24.45 2.30
C ARG A 688 -28.64 25.55 2.51
N ALA A 689 -28.71 26.63 1.75
CA ALA A 689 -27.89 27.82 1.94
C ALA A 689 -28.07 28.42 3.35
N LYS A 690 -29.33 28.53 3.83
CA LYS A 690 -29.62 28.98 5.20
C LYS A 690 -29.06 28.05 6.29
N LYS A 691 -28.89 26.76 5.99
CA LYS A 691 -28.24 25.76 6.87
C LYS A 691 -26.70 25.78 6.78
N GLY A 692 -26.11 26.69 6.00
CA GLY A 692 -24.66 26.83 5.85
C GLY A 692 -24.02 25.89 4.82
N HIS A 693 -24.80 25.17 4.02
CA HIS A 693 -24.25 24.40 2.89
C HIS A 693 -23.87 25.35 1.74
N ASP A 694 -22.77 25.07 1.05
CA ASP A 694 -22.36 25.81 -0.15
C ASP A 694 -23.41 25.64 -1.26
N PRO A 695 -24.10 26.72 -1.69
CA PRO A 695 -25.12 26.62 -2.73
C PRO A 695 -24.55 26.57 -4.15
N TYR A 696 -23.25 26.81 -4.35
CA TYR A 696 -22.66 26.86 -5.69
C TYR A 696 -22.87 25.54 -6.47
N PRO A 697 -22.55 24.33 -5.95
CA PRO A 697 -22.77 23.09 -6.69
C PRO A 697 -24.25 22.84 -7.01
N LEU A 698 -25.15 23.29 -6.13
CA LEU A 698 -26.59 23.12 -6.31
C LEU A 698 -27.12 23.98 -7.46
N TYR A 699 -26.71 25.25 -7.55
CA TYR A 699 -27.06 26.10 -8.69
C TYR A 699 -26.51 25.57 -10.03
N MET A 700 -25.33 24.93 -10.02
CA MET A 700 -24.78 24.30 -11.23
C MET A 700 -25.61 23.10 -11.68
N SER A 701 -25.95 22.17 -10.77
CA SER A 701 -26.84 21.03 -11.08
C SER A 701 -28.24 21.48 -11.51
N PHE A 702 -28.77 22.53 -10.87
CA PHE A 702 -30.03 23.14 -11.23
C PHE A 702 -30.01 23.71 -12.66
N ALA A 703 -28.93 24.41 -13.03
CA ALA A 703 -28.77 24.95 -14.38
C ALA A 703 -28.72 23.84 -15.44
N ASP A 704 -28.01 22.73 -15.17
CA ASP A 704 -28.00 21.56 -16.05
C ASP A 704 -29.41 20.96 -16.26
N ALA A 705 -30.18 20.78 -15.18
CA ALA A 705 -31.56 20.28 -15.25
C ALA A 705 -32.52 21.28 -15.93
N ALA A 706 -32.40 22.59 -15.65
CA ALA A 706 -33.18 23.63 -16.32
C ALA A 706 -32.90 23.66 -17.84
N ARG A 707 -31.63 23.52 -18.25
CA ARG A 707 -31.27 23.37 -19.68
C ARG A 707 -31.91 22.13 -20.30
N ASN A 708 -31.83 20.99 -19.63
CA ASN A 708 -32.40 19.72 -20.09
C ASN A 708 -33.94 19.78 -20.15
N ALA A 709 -34.57 20.57 -19.28
CA ALA A 709 -35.98 20.93 -19.31
C ALA A 709 -36.32 22.05 -20.34
N GLY A 710 -35.37 22.54 -21.15
CA GLY A 710 -35.60 23.61 -22.12
C GLY A 710 -35.84 25.00 -21.51
N ARG A 711 -35.68 25.14 -20.19
CA ARG A 711 -36.00 26.31 -19.37
C ARG A 711 -34.82 27.29 -19.32
N ARG A 712 -34.45 27.84 -20.48
CA ARG A 712 -33.27 28.73 -20.64
C ARG A 712 -33.21 29.91 -19.65
N GLY A 713 -34.34 30.53 -19.32
CA GLY A 713 -34.38 31.63 -18.35
C GLY A 713 -34.03 31.20 -16.92
N ASP A 714 -34.42 29.98 -16.52
CA ASP A 714 -34.09 29.43 -15.21
C ASP A 714 -32.61 28.97 -15.17
N GLU A 715 -32.11 28.38 -16.27
CA GLU A 715 -30.67 28.08 -16.48
C GLU A 715 -29.82 29.35 -16.37
N GLN A 716 -30.17 30.40 -17.12
CA GLN A 716 -29.48 31.70 -17.10
C GLN A 716 -29.43 32.27 -15.68
N THR A 717 -30.57 32.26 -14.97
CA THR A 717 -30.67 32.82 -13.61
C THR A 717 -29.79 32.05 -12.63
N ALA A 718 -29.85 30.71 -12.63
CA ALA A 718 -29.05 29.89 -11.72
C ALA A 718 -27.54 29.99 -12.00
N LEU A 719 -27.12 30.10 -13.26
CA LEU A 719 -25.71 30.32 -13.59
C LEU A 719 -25.22 31.72 -13.17
N LEU A 720 -26.08 32.74 -13.19
CA LEU A 720 -25.76 34.07 -12.66
C LEU A 720 -25.59 34.01 -11.13
N GLU A 721 -26.52 33.37 -10.42
CA GLU A 721 -26.41 33.15 -8.96
C GLU A 721 -25.13 32.34 -8.60
N ALA A 722 -24.77 31.34 -9.41
CA ALA A 722 -23.51 30.62 -9.25
C ALA A 722 -22.27 31.52 -9.48
N LEU A 723 -22.33 32.49 -10.40
CA LEU A 723 -21.26 33.47 -10.59
C LEU A 723 -21.17 34.51 -9.49
N ASP A 724 -22.29 34.90 -8.86
CA ASP A 724 -22.26 35.83 -7.72
C ASP A 724 -21.54 35.18 -6.51
N LEU A 725 -21.73 33.87 -6.32
CA LEU A 725 -21.00 33.08 -5.33
C LEU A 725 -19.52 32.88 -5.71
N ARG A 726 -19.22 32.64 -7.00
CA ARG A 726 -17.85 32.36 -7.48
C ARG A 726 -17.53 33.14 -8.78
N PRO A 727 -17.18 34.43 -8.69
CA PRO A 727 -17.03 35.32 -9.86
C PRO A 727 -15.94 34.95 -10.87
N ARG A 728 -15.03 34.03 -10.52
CA ARG A 728 -13.96 33.54 -11.39
C ARG A 728 -14.11 32.06 -11.78
N SER A 729 -15.27 31.44 -11.55
CA SER A 729 -15.50 30.04 -11.93
C SER A 729 -15.45 29.86 -13.45
N PRO A 730 -14.50 29.11 -14.03
CA PRO A 730 -14.42 28.91 -15.47
C PRO A 730 -15.64 28.16 -16.03
N ASP A 731 -16.19 27.21 -15.27
CA ASP A 731 -17.32 26.37 -15.69
C ASP A 731 -18.62 27.18 -15.82
N ALA A 732 -18.98 27.94 -14.77
CA ALA A 732 -20.16 28.80 -14.80
C ALA A 732 -20.05 29.91 -15.87
N LEU A 733 -18.87 30.51 -16.03
CA LEU A 733 -18.60 31.47 -17.10
C LEU A 733 -18.76 30.83 -18.49
N SER A 734 -18.25 29.60 -18.69
CA SER A 734 -18.32 28.89 -19.98
C SER A 734 -19.74 28.50 -20.35
N ARG A 735 -20.53 28.06 -19.37
CA ARG A 735 -21.94 27.71 -19.56
C ARG A 735 -22.78 28.93 -19.94
N LEU A 736 -22.61 30.07 -19.24
CA LEU A 736 -23.27 31.33 -19.63
C LEU A 736 -22.82 31.83 -21.00
N ALA A 737 -21.51 31.78 -21.30
CA ALA A 737 -21.00 32.14 -22.62
C ALA A 737 -21.67 31.30 -23.72
N ASN A 738 -21.74 29.98 -23.55
CA ASN A 738 -22.39 29.08 -24.48
C ASN A 738 -23.89 29.34 -24.62
N LEU A 739 -24.61 29.61 -23.51
CA LEU A 739 -26.03 29.95 -23.53
C LEU A 739 -26.29 31.22 -24.36
N TYR A 740 -25.55 32.30 -24.09
CA TYR A 740 -25.69 33.55 -24.86
C TYR A 740 -25.25 33.40 -26.33
N LEU A 741 -24.28 32.52 -26.64
CA LEU A 741 -23.95 32.17 -28.03
C LEU A 741 -25.13 31.48 -28.74
N GLN A 742 -25.82 30.54 -28.07
CA GLN A 742 -27.00 29.86 -28.61
C GLN A 742 -28.22 30.78 -28.76
N GLU A 743 -28.29 31.86 -27.99
CA GLU A 743 -29.29 32.92 -28.12
C GLU A 743 -28.92 34.00 -29.15
N ASN A 744 -27.74 33.89 -29.80
CA ASN A 744 -27.14 34.92 -30.64
C ASN A 744 -26.92 36.28 -29.91
N ASN A 745 -26.93 36.27 -28.58
CA ASN A 745 -26.57 37.43 -27.75
C ASN A 745 -25.04 37.53 -27.64
N PHE A 746 -24.41 37.85 -28.77
CA PHE A 746 -22.96 37.91 -28.87
C PHE A 746 -22.37 38.95 -27.90
N ASP A 747 -23.11 40.01 -27.55
CA ASP A 747 -22.70 41.03 -26.58
C ASP A 747 -22.43 40.47 -25.18
N ARG A 748 -23.34 39.65 -24.65
CA ARG A 748 -23.13 38.95 -23.38
C ARG A 748 -22.12 37.83 -23.55
N ALA A 749 -22.16 37.07 -24.64
CA ALA A 749 -21.20 36.00 -24.89
C ALA A 749 -19.74 36.51 -24.84
N ALA A 750 -19.41 37.57 -25.58
CA ALA A 750 -18.08 38.16 -25.61
C ALA A 750 -17.63 38.68 -24.23
N LEU A 751 -18.54 39.24 -23.42
CA LEU A 751 -18.25 39.66 -22.05
C LEU A 751 -17.80 38.47 -21.17
N TYR A 752 -18.53 37.36 -21.19
CA TYR A 752 -18.18 36.18 -20.38
C TYR A 752 -16.96 35.44 -20.94
N LEU A 753 -16.80 35.35 -22.27
CA LEU A 753 -15.60 34.81 -22.92
C LEU A 753 -14.35 35.63 -22.60
N GLY A 754 -14.45 36.96 -22.55
CA GLY A 754 -13.38 37.85 -22.09
C GLY A 754 -13.01 37.61 -20.63
N ARG A 755 -14.00 37.35 -19.75
CA ARG A 755 -13.74 36.93 -18.36
C ARG A 755 -13.02 35.59 -18.30
N ILE A 756 -13.41 34.59 -19.10
CA ILE A 756 -12.71 33.29 -19.17
C ILE A 756 -11.26 33.49 -19.62
N ALA A 757 -11.02 34.27 -20.67
CA ALA A 757 -9.67 34.59 -21.15
C ALA A 757 -8.82 35.34 -20.09
N SER A 758 -9.44 36.16 -19.24
CA SER A 758 -8.75 36.80 -18.11
C SER A 758 -8.42 35.86 -16.95
N VAL A 759 -9.25 34.82 -16.73
CA VAL A 759 -9.03 33.80 -15.69
C VAL A 759 -8.05 32.73 -16.16
N ASN A 760 -8.04 32.40 -17.45
CA ASN A 760 -7.12 31.46 -18.08
C ASN A 760 -6.48 32.07 -19.36
N PRO A 761 -5.41 32.88 -19.22
CA PRO A 761 -4.72 33.53 -20.34
C PRO A 761 -3.95 32.59 -21.29
N SER A 762 -3.90 31.29 -21.01
CA SER A 762 -3.32 30.25 -21.86
C SER A 762 -4.38 29.43 -22.62
N SER A 763 -5.68 29.68 -22.42
CA SER A 763 -6.74 28.95 -23.13
C SER A 763 -6.93 29.45 -24.56
N ALA A 764 -6.23 28.82 -25.51
CA ALA A 764 -6.37 29.08 -26.95
C ALA A 764 -7.85 29.00 -27.40
N GLY A 765 -8.61 28.01 -26.90
CA GLY A 765 -10.03 27.84 -27.20
C GLY A 765 -10.92 28.98 -26.71
N ALA A 766 -10.64 29.56 -25.53
CA ALA A 766 -11.38 30.71 -25.03
C ALA A 766 -11.14 31.97 -25.87
N PHE A 767 -9.89 32.22 -26.28
CA PHE A 767 -9.57 33.30 -27.23
C PHE A 767 -10.21 33.08 -28.60
N PHE A 768 -10.26 31.85 -29.08
CA PHE A 768 -10.92 31.52 -30.35
C PHE A 768 -12.44 31.78 -30.32
N GLN A 769 -13.12 31.33 -29.26
CA GLN A 769 -14.55 31.60 -29.08
C GLN A 769 -14.83 33.10 -28.88
N LEU A 770 -13.98 33.81 -28.12
CA LEU A 770 -14.06 35.27 -27.97
C LEU A 770 -13.95 35.98 -29.32
N ALA A 771 -13.00 35.55 -30.17
CA ALA A 771 -12.80 36.12 -31.49
C ALA A 771 -14.04 35.94 -32.38
N MET A 772 -14.65 34.75 -32.38
CA MET A 772 -15.91 34.49 -33.08
C MET A 772 -17.06 35.37 -32.56
N ALA A 773 -17.17 35.55 -31.25
CA ALA A 773 -18.20 36.41 -30.66
C ALA A 773 -18.01 37.89 -31.03
N GLU A 774 -16.77 38.41 -30.96
CA GLU A 774 -16.47 39.79 -31.35
C GLU A 774 -16.61 40.01 -32.87
N GLU A 775 -16.31 39.01 -33.71
CA GLU A 775 -16.59 39.07 -35.16
C GLU A 775 -18.10 39.22 -35.40
N ARG A 776 -18.92 38.42 -34.74
CA ARG A 776 -20.40 38.46 -34.85
C ARG A 776 -21.02 39.78 -34.34
N ARG A 777 -20.33 40.51 -33.46
CA ARG A 777 -20.67 41.87 -33.02
C ARG A 777 -20.09 42.98 -33.92
N TYR A 778 -19.47 42.63 -35.05
CA TYR A 778 -18.76 43.56 -35.94
C TYR A 778 -17.58 44.31 -35.27
N ARG A 779 -17.06 43.82 -34.14
CA ARG A 779 -15.89 44.35 -33.42
C ARG A 779 -14.59 43.77 -33.98
N PHE A 780 -14.38 43.95 -35.29
CA PHE A 780 -13.30 43.31 -36.04
C PHE A 780 -11.89 43.53 -35.44
N ALA A 781 -11.59 44.70 -34.86
CA ALA A 781 -10.29 44.94 -34.22
C ALA A 781 -10.06 44.14 -32.92
N ALA A 782 -11.13 43.78 -32.20
CA ALA A 782 -11.05 42.90 -31.04
C ALA A 782 -10.96 41.43 -31.47
N ALA A 783 -11.75 41.04 -32.48
CA ALA A 783 -11.69 39.72 -33.09
C ALA A 783 -10.30 39.40 -33.65
N ASP A 784 -9.66 40.35 -34.34
CA ASP A 784 -8.32 40.20 -34.91
C ASP A 784 -7.26 39.86 -33.84
N LYS A 785 -7.28 40.59 -32.71
CA LYS A 785 -6.40 40.34 -31.56
C LYS A 785 -6.66 38.98 -30.91
N ALA A 786 -7.93 38.62 -30.73
CA ALA A 786 -8.30 37.36 -30.09
C ALA A 786 -7.98 36.14 -30.97
N TYR A 787 -8.20 36.20 -32.29
CA TYR A 787 -7.78 35.14 -33.22
C TYR A 787 -6.25 34.99 -33.26
N ALA A 788 -5.50 36.09 -33.34
CA ALA A 788 -4.05 36.05 -33.31
C ALA A 788 -3.52 35.38 -32.04
N ARG A 789 -4.08 35.72 -30.87
CA ARG A 789 -3.71 35.09 -29.59
C ARG A 789 -4.09 33.61 -29.51
N ALA A 790 -5.22 33.21 -30.10
CA ALA A 790 -5.62 31.80 -30.17
C ALA A 790 -4.63 30.95 -30.99
N ILE A 791 -4.12 31.49 -32.10
CA ILE A 791 -3.12 30.81 -32.96
C ILE A 791 -1.74 30.81 -32.29
N GLU A 792 -1.33 31.88 -31.64
CA GLU A 792 -0.07 31.94 -30.87
C GLU A 792 -0.02 30.85 -29.78
N LEU A 793 -1.15 30.61 -29.10
CA LEU A 793 -1.28 29.60 -28.04
C LEU A 793 -1.47 28.16 -28.57
N ALA A 794 -1.87 27.97 -29.83
CA ALA A 794 -2.11 26.67 -30.45
C ALA A 794 -1.75 26.68 -31.95
N PRO A 795 -0.45 26.81 -32.31
CA PRO A 795 -0.03 27.03 -33.69
C PRO A 795 -0.40 25.87 -34.64
N GLU A 796 -0.38 24.63 -34.13
CA GLU A 796 -0.72 23.42 -34.89
C GLU A 796 -2.24 23.24 -35.13
N ASN A 797 -3.09 24.10 -34.57
CA ASN A 797 -4.54 23.98 -34.77
C ASN A 797 -4.97 24.55 -36.14
N HIS A 798 -5.06 23.66 -37.14
CA HIS A 798 -5.50 23.99 -38.50
C HIS A 798 -6.85 24.70 -38.56
N GLN A 799 -7.82 24.36 -37.70
CA GLN A 799 -9.15 24.99 -37.69
C GLN A 799 -9.05 26.48 -37.29
N PHE A 800 -8.21 26.81 -36.31
CA PHE A 800 -8.03 28.18 -35.85
C PHE A 800 -7.39 29.05 -36.95
N ARG A 801 -6.38 28.50 -37.64
CA ARG A 801 -5.69 29.17 -38.75
C ARG A 801 -6.64 29.46 -39.92
N GLN A 802 -7.38 28.45 -40.40
CA GLN A 802 -8.36 28.60 -41.49
C GLN A 802 -9.45 29.63 -41.17
N SER A 803 -9.98 29.59 -39.93
CA SER A 803 -11.03 30.52 -39.50
C SER A 803 -10.52 31.97 -39.45
N TYR A 804 -9.27 32.17 -39.00
CA TYR A 804 -8.65 33.50 -38.97
C TYR A 804 -8.35 34.04 -40.37
N GLU A 805 -7.80 33.22 -41.28
CA GLU A 805 -7.57 33.61 -42.68
C GLU A 805 -8.89 34.01 -43.37
N ALA A 806 -9.95 33.23 -43.17
CA ALA A 806 -11.27 33.54 -43.70
C ALA A 806 -11.83 34.86 -43.12
N PHE A 807 -11.60 35.14 -41.83
CA PHE A 807 -11.92 36.40 -41.19
C PHE A 807 -11.14 37.58 -41.81
N LYS A 808 -9.82 37.46 -41.98
CA LYS A 808 -8.98 38.52 -42.60
C LYS A 808 -9.46 38.85 -44.01
N LYS A 809 -9.85 37.83 -44.80
CA LYS A 809 -10.42 38.02 -46.14
C LYS A 809 -11.72 38.83 -46.09
N ARG A 810 -12.69 38.44 -45.24
CA ARG A 810 -13.97 39.17 -45.05
C ARG A 810 -13.76 40.63 -44.62
N VAL A 811 -12.80 40.90 -43.72
CA VAL A 811 -12.50 42.26 -43.27
C VAL A 811 -11.86 43.10 -44.38
N ALA A 812 -10.95 42.53 -45.17
CA ALA A 812 -10.32 43.21 -46.30
C ALA A 812 -11.34 43.54 -47.41
N GLU A 813 -12.27 42.62 -47.71
CA GLU A 813 -13.37 42.83 -48.65
C GLU A 813 -14.27 43.98 -48.18
N ASN A 814 -14.79 43.93 -46.95
CA ASN A 814 -15.64 44.98 -46.35
C ASN A 814 -14.98 46.37 -46.33
N ARG A 815 -13.64 46.43 -46.18
CA ARG A 815 -12.89 47.69 -46.24
C ARG A 815 -12.91 48.28 -47.65
N ARG A 816 -12.64 47.48 -48.68
CA ARG A 816 -12.68 47.91 -50.09
C ARG A 816 -14.06 48.44 -50.49
N THR A 817 -15.13 47.76 -50.08
CA THR A 817 -16.51 48.19 -50.37
C THR A 817 -16.86 49.53 -49.70
N LYS A 818 -16.37 49.78 -48.48
CA LYS A 818 -16.53 51.08 -47.80
C LYS A 818 -15.75 52.20 -48.48
N GLU A 819 -14.53 51.94 -48.93
CA GLU A 819 -13.69 52.92 -49.63
C GLU A 819 -14.31 53.31 -50.99
N GLN A 820 -14.84 52.34 -51.76
CA GLN A 820 -15.62 52.60 -52.99
C GLN A 820 -16.94 53.35 -52.72
N GLY A 821 -17.66 53.01 -51.64
CA GLY A 821 -18.89 53.68 -51.21
C GLY A 821 -18.68 55.07 -50.57
N ALA A 822 -17.44 55.41 -50.21
CA ALA A 822 -17.04 56.75 -49.78
C ALA A 822 -16.64 57.61 -50.99
N TRP A 823 -15.84 57.06 -51.91
CA TRP A 823 -15.43 57.72 -53.15
C TRP A 823 -16.62 58.17 -54.00
N SER A 824 -17.62 57.30 -54.19
CA SER A 824 -18.85 57.61 -54.93
C SER A 824 -19.76 58.64 -54.24
N ARG A 825 -19.73 58.73 -52.89
CA ARG A 825 -20.41 59.82 -52.15
C ARG A 825 -19.63 61.13 -52.21
N GLY A 826 -18.30 61.09 -52.20
CA GLY A 826 -17.45 62.26 -52.44
C GLY A 826 -17.70 62.87 -53.82
N GLN A 827 -17.77 62.05 -54.87
CA GLN A 827 -18.14 62.53 -56.22
C GLN A 827 -19.56 63.13 -56.29
N ARG A 828 -20.54 62.59 -55.55
CA ARG A 828 -21.89 63.21 -55.47
C ARG A 828 -21.93 64.50 -54.65
N ALA A 829 -21.02 64.70 -53.71
CA ALA A 829 -20.91 65.91 -52.90
C ALA A 829 -20.11 67.03 -53.60
N GLY A 830 -19.21 66.68 -54.53
CA GLY A 830 -18.50 67.64 -55.39
C GLY A 830 -19.23 68.00 -56.70
N ASN A 831 -20.43 67.45 -56.92
CA ASN A 831 -21.33 67.75 -58.06
C ASN A 831 -22.63 68.44 -57.59
N LYS A 832 -22.59 69.13 -56.45
CA LYS A 832 -23.59 70.04 -55.92
C LYS A 832 -22.91 71.30 -55.43
#